data_AF-A0A8C5C342-F1
#
_entry.id   AF-A0A8C5C342-F1
#
_cell.length_a   1.000
_cell.length_b   1.000
_cell.length_c   1.000
_cell.angle_alpha   90.00
_cell.angle_beta   90.00
_cell.angle_gamma   90.00
#
_symmetry.space_group_name_H-M   'P 1'
#
loop_
_entity.id
_entity.type
_entity.pdbx_description
1 polymer ?
#
loop_
_entity_poly.entity_id
_entity_poly.type
_entity_poly.pdbx_seq_one_letter_code
_entity_poly.pdbx_strand_id
1 'polypeptide(L)'
;MIEGVKFDSVFNKLKHFHVCQPGLPPCLGHDLFEGIVSNDLALYIENLVSVGKHFSYTQLNRSISNLKLQGSDASNRPCDVRPKGQKLGGSAAQNWCLLRLLPILIGDRIKNPLEDQVWLLCLKLREIVELICAPKIHANQVAYLNILIREYLDSRVSLFPDKSAKPKHHYLLHYPDLILKFGPLIRLWTLRFESKHTYFKQCARKLRNFKSLGSTLDIIRGTLPHIDDETLGRLVESLSAMGLREADDMMYIREDDIKDLLSIVDCRKLLHKFSNRGKASFIAKGHQDLSQILTLTPVSELETTVQSPMIPAGNSNWTTSFRVPLEKCRASLRRKLNEKEKPDISDRRHMVRMMVDEMRQHCLNPTLSQCAFIAKGIIEKYPNSLQDRTEEGEKMGSGHYTLCQQLKSRVDNLNRNNTLARLRKERRPAVTPAATAGNSEPARKCAKTDSYGCINWQPIVLPEGETKESLLHKKEELKLIFSHEGQRGADRARVAELMETTFETQRRNINMLPAMQKLIKEWPFLFQKRFLLDHFNQLTGIELDARLRESMESKGKRVMTFFQSQLLRWGKEVRTVLANLAKEPEVDPCLAVVLTMMAFFHEKEDALFILADLTTTQADAETQLSLPRTPRIILLGDSILSAKQWMLALEGKVFITPTNLQMDFTSALAVLFGSHYAFNIEYQPEAASTLDFIQRFLVRINPEFSKCTAKFQTSKKTNKMVQRKQVSLNPHVAAFIRDFTEFDWQNF
;
A
#
# COMPACT_ATOMS: atom_id res chain seq x y z
N MET A 1 3.03 -29.80 34.76
CA MET A 1 4.39 -29.78 34.15
C MET A 1 4.53 -28.44 33.45
N ILE A 2 5.33 -27.50 33.97
CA ILE A 2 5.48 -26.16 33.35
C ILE A 2 6.57 -26.28 32.27
N GLU A 3 6.16 -26.44 31.02
CA GLU A 3 7.04 -26.34 29.87
C GLU A 3 7.25 -24.86 29.54
N GLY A 4 8.47 -24.33 29.74
CA GLY A 4 8.72 -22.92 29.41
C GLY A 4 10.17 -22.46 29.55
N VAL A 5 10.94 -23.02 30.49
CA VAL A 5 12.36 -22.67 30.67
C VAL A 5 13.21 -23.81 30.13
N LYS A 6 13.87 -23.57 28.98
CA LYS A 6 14.69 -24.58 28.29
C LYS A 6 16.13 -24.66 28.82
N PHE A 7 16.64 -23.58 29.38
CA PHE A 7 17.99 -23.48 29.94
C PHE A 7 18.08 -22.26 30.86
N ASP A 8 19.08 -22.26 31.75
CA ASP A 8 19.35 -21.13 32.65
C ASP A 8 19.96 -19.95 31.87
N SER A 9 19.52 -18.73 32.19
CA SER A 9 20.01 -17.54 31.48
C SER A 9 21.46 -17.26 31.84
N VAL A 10 22.32 -17.00 30.85
CA VAL A 10 23.70 -16.58 31.10
C VAL A 10 23.81 -15.31 31.94
N PHE A 11 22.77 -14.47 31.93
CA PHE A 11 22.71 -13.26 32.76
C PHE A 11 22.54 -13.57 34.25
N ASN A 12 22.08 -14.77 34.63
CA ASN A 12 21.99 -15.20 36.01
C ASN A 12 23.36 -15.45 36.65
N LYS A 13 24.44 -15.47 35.85
CA LYS A 13 25.83 -15.51 36.35
C LYS A 13 26.32 -14.15 36.86
N LEU A 14 25.56 -13.07 36.65
CA LEU A 14 25.93 -11.73 37.11
C LEU A 14 25.70 -11.60 38.61
N LYS A 15 26.69 -11.04 39.33
CA LYS A 15 26.68 -10.95 40.81
C LYS A 15 25.48 -10.21 41.40
N HIS A 16 24.92 -9.25 40.66
CA HIS A 16 23.86 -8.35 41.14
C HIS A 16 22.60 -8.36 40.26
N PHE A 17 22.49 -9.30 39.33
CA PHE A 17 21.35 -9.38 38.42
C PHE A 17 20.95 -10.83 38.19
N HIS A 18 19.67 -11.12 38.37
CA HIS A 18 19.10 -12.41 38.04
C HIS A 18 17.77 -12.19 37.31
N VAL A 19 17.61 -12.83 36.16
CA VAL A 19 16.44 -12.66 35.27
C VAL A 19 15.13 -12.96 35.99
N CYS A 20 15.16 -13.87 36.97
CA CYS A 20 13.99 -14.23 37.78
C CYS A 20 13.90 -13.51 39.14
N GLN A 21 14.88 -12.67 39.53
CA GLN A 21 14.83 -11.91 40.78
C GLN A 21 15.09 -10.41 40.53
N PRO A 22 14.03 -9.58 40.48
CA PRO A 22 12.64 -9.89 40.79
C PRO A 22 11.77 -10.45 39.65
N GLY A 23 12.33 -10.64 38.46
CA GLY A 23 11.61 -10.81 37.20
C GLY A 23 11.90 -9.63 36.27
N LEU A 24 11.61 -9.78 34.97
CA LEU A 24 11.73 -8.68 34.00
C LEU A 24 10.41 -7.88 33.93
N PRO A 25 10.46 -6.56 33.71
CA PRO A 25 9.25 -5.77 33.53
C PRO A 25 8.45 -6.28 32.32
N PRO A 26 7.13 -6.48 32.47
CA PRO A 26 6.32 -7.12 31.45
C PRO A 26 5.98 -6.16 30.32
N CYS A 27 5.73 -6.71 29.12
CA CYS A 27 5.26 -5.90 28.01
C CYS A 27 3.73 -5.84 27.99
N LEU A 28 3.17 -4.80 28.62
CA LEU A 28 1.72 -4.57 28.68
C LEU A 28 1.04 -4.65 27.31
N GLY A 29 1.67 -4.13 26.25
CA GLY A 29 1.13 -4.15 24.90
C GLY A 29 0.86 -5.57 24.39
N HIS A 30 1.86 -6.44 24.54
CA HIS A 30 1.80 -7.81 24.03
C HIS A 30 1.02 -8.75 24.96
N ASP A 31 1.23 -8.64 26.27
CA ASP A 31 0.62 -9.53 27.25
C ASP A 31 -0.86 -9.23 27.42
N LEU A 32 -1.20 -7.96 27.60
CA LEU A 32 -2.55 -7.52 27.94
C LEU A 32 -3.37 -7.25 26.67
N PHE A 33 -3.00 -6.27 25.84
CA PHE A 33 -3.87 -5.79 24.76
C PHE A 33 -3.89 -6.70 23.51
N GLU A 34 -2.73 -7.14 23.04
CA GLU A 34 -2.64 -8.09 21.92
C GLU A 34 -2.78 -9.55 22.38
N GLY A 35 -2.67 -9.77 23.69
CA GLY A 35 -2.80 -11.06 24.36
C GLY A 35 -4.18 -11.25 24.95
N ILE A 36 -4.30 -11.09 26.26
CA ILE A 36 -5.50 -11.42 27.03
C ILE A 36 -6.74 -10.73 26.45
N VAL A 37 -6.74 -9.39 26.35
CA VAL A 37 -7.88 -8.60 25.87
C VAL A 37 -8.30 -9.02 24.46
N SER A 38 -7.34 -9.19 23.54
CA SER A 38 -7.67 -9.57 22.16
C SER A 38 -8.35 -10.93 22.06
N ASN A 39 -7.94 -11.91 22.87
CA ASN A 39 -8.47 -13.27 22.80
C ASN A 39 -9.76 -13.41 23.62
N ASP A 40 -9.72 -12.99 24.88
CA ASP A 40 -10.82 -13.21 25.81
C ASP A 40 -12.02 -12.31 25.51
N LEU A 41 -11.80 -11.05 25.11
CA LEU A 41 -12.93 -10.19 24.71
C LEU A 41 -13.63 -10.69 23.44
N ALA A 42 -12.90 -11.30 22.50
CA ALA A 42 -13.50 -11.95 21.33
C ALA A 42 -14.37 -13.15 21.74
N LEU A 43 -13.85 -13.99 22.64
CA LEU A 43 -14.58 -15.14 23.19
C LEU A 43 -15.85 -14.71 23.94
N TYR A 44 -15.77 -13.67 24.76
CA TYR A 44 -16.92 -13.20 25.55
C TYR A 44 -17.98 -12.58 24.66
N ILE A 45 -17.59 -11.75 23.68
CA ILE A 45 -18.55 -11.19 22.70
C ILE A 45 -19.24 -12.33 21.93
N GLU A 46 -18.51 -13.36 21.51
CA GLU A 46 -19.09 -14.50 20.83
C GLU A 46 -20.14 -15.22 21.69
N ASN A 47 -19.85 -15.44 22.97
CA ASN A 47 -20.79 -16.07 23.90
C ASN A 47 -22.03 -15.18 24.16
N LEU A 48 -21.83 -13.88 24.43
CA LEU A 48 -22.93 -12.93 24.66
C LEU A 48 -23.86 -12.79 23.45
N VAL A 49 -23.33 -12.93 22.23
CA VAL A 49 -24.12 -12.89 20.99
C VAL A 49 -24.78 -14.24 20.70
N SER A 50 -24.04 -15.35 20.79
CA SER A 50 -24.48 -16.65 20.26
C SER A 50 -25.27 -17.46 21.28
N VAL A 51 -24.84 -17.42 22.55
CA VAL A 51 -25.44 -18.16 23.66
C VAL A 51 -26.43 -17.26 24.41
N GLY A 52 -25.96 -16.12 24.92
CA GLY A 52 -26.78 -15.18 25.69
C GLY A 52 -27.82 -14.43 24.86
N LYS A 53 -27.61 -14.31 23.54
CA LYS A 53 -28.49 -13.59 22.60
C LYS A 53 -28.87 -12.19 23.13
N HIS A 54 -27.88 -11.47 23.67
CA HIS A 54 -28.05 -10.13 24.21
C HIS A 54 -28.10 -9.07 23.09
N PHE A 55 -27.23 -9.20 22.09
CA PHE A 55 -27.12 -8.29 20.95
C PHE A 55 -26.55 -9.03 19.72
N SER A 56 -26.46 -8.36 18.57
CA SER A 56 -25.81 -8.86 17.35
C SER A 56 -24.52 -8.11 17.00
N TYR A 57 -23.60 -8.74 16.27
CA TYR A 57 -22.39 -8.09 15.76
C TYR A 57 -22.69 -6.82 14.95
N THR A 58 -23.77 -6.83 14.17
CA THR A 58 -24.22 -5.66 13.41
C THR A 58 -24.60 -4.50 14.34
N GLN A 59 -25.28 -4.79 15.45
CA GLN A 59 -25.62 -3.77 16.45
C GLN A 59 -24.37 -3.21 17.13
N LEU A 60 -23.43 -4.08 17.57
CA LEU A 60 -22.16 -3.65 18.18
C LEU A 60 -21.35 -2.77 17.21
N ASN A 61 -21.17 -3.19 15.96
CA ASN A 61 -20.39 -2.43 14.97
C ASN A 61 -21.08 -1.11 14.60
N ARG A 62 -22.41 -1.07 14.60
CA ARG A 62 -23.18 0.17 14.43
C ARG A 62 -23.00 1.12 15.62
N SER A 63 -22.95 0.62 16.86
CA SER A 63 -22.62 1.44 18.03
C SER A 63 -21.21 2.00 17.93
N ILE A 64 -20.23 1.19 17.53
CA ILE A 64 -18.82 1.61 17.34
C ILE A 64 -18.70 2.71 16.29
N SER A 65 -19.40 2.58 15.15
CA SER A 65 -19.32 3.56 14.07
C SER A 65 -20.00 4.88 14.41
N ASN A 66 -21.13 4.83 15.13
CA ASN A 66 -21.90 6.02 15.48
C ASN A 66 -21.37 6.77 16.70
N LEU A 67 -20.56 6.13 17.55
CA LEU A 67 -19.99 6.79 18.73
C LEU A 67 -19.04 7.92 18.29
N LYS A 68 -19.33 9.14 18.75
CA LYS A 68 -18.51 10.33 18.50
C LYS A 68 -17.35 10.36 19.49
N LEU A 69 -16.17 9.90 19.03
CA LEU A 69 -14.94 9.91 19.81
C LEU A 69 -14.11 11.17 19.57
N GLN A 70 -13.34 11.59 20.57
CA GLN A 70 -12.43 12.74 20.51
C GLN A 70 -11.01 12.35 20.96
N GLY A 71 -10.03 13.22 20.70
CA GLY A 71 -8.66 13.06 21.19
C GLY A 71 -7.98 11.76 20.76
N SER A 72 -7.27 11.12 21.71
CA SER A 72 -6.58 9.84 21.48
C SER A 72 -7.54 8.71 21.06
N ASP A 73 -8.80 8.78 21.47
CA ASP A 73 -9.78 7.73 21.20
C ASP A 73 -10.30 7.79 19.77
N ALA A 74 -10.37 9.00 19.19
CA ALA A 74 -10.65 9.16 17.77
C ALA A 74 -9.55 8.53 16.89
N SER A 75 -8.28 8.69 17.30
CA SER A 75 -7.13 8.11 16.61
C SER A 75 -7.02 6.60 16.79
N ASN A 76 -7.56 6.07 17.89
CA ASN A 76 -7.54 4.66 18.26
C ASN A 76 -8.94 4.03 18.25
N ARG A 77 -9.84 4.51 17.37
CA ARG A 77 -11.21 4.00 17.25
C ARG A 77 -11.20 2.47 17.11
N PRO A 78 -12.04 1.73 17.87
CA PRO A 78 -12.16 0.29 17.73
C PRO A 78 -12.41 -0.15 16.28
N CYS A 79 -11.79 -1.25 15.88
CA CYS A 79 -12.10 -1.91 14.61
C CYS A 79 -13.44 -2.66 14.72
N ASP A 80 -14.09 -2.87 13.58
CA ASP A 80 -15.28 -3.72 13.49
C ASP A 80 -14.98 -5.13 14.03
N VAL A 81 -15.84 -5.61 14.92
CA VAL A 81 -15.78 -6.93 15.52
C VAL A 81 -16.46 -7.93 14.58
N ARG A 82 -15.72 -9.00 14.23
CA ARG A 82 -16.19 -10.03 13.28
C ARG A 82 -16.71 -11.26 14.03
N PRO A 83 -17.76 -11.93 13.50
CA PRO A 83 -18.23 -13.19 14.07
C PRO A 83 -17.17 -14.31 13.93
N LYS A 84 -17.18 -15.27 14.87
CA LYS A 84 -16.33 -16.47 14.89
C LYS A 84 -14.82 -16.19 14.81
N GLY A 85 -14.39 -15.01 15.27
CA GLY A 85 -12.98 -14.64 15.31
C GLY A 85 -12.27 -15.20 16.54
N GLN A 86 -11.15 -15.91 16.37
CA GLN A 86 -10.32 -16.39 17.49
C GLN A 86 -9.68 -15.25 18.31
N LYS A 87 -9.63 -14.03 17.76
CA LYS A 87 -9.08 -12.82 18.39
C LYS A 87 -9.66 -11.56 17.76
N LEU A 88 -9.61 -10.46 18.49
CA LEU A 88 -9.97 -9.14 17.99
C LEU A 88 -8.97 -8.65 16.92
N GLY A 89 -9.51 -7.97 15.90
CA GLY A 89 -8.72 -7.24 14.92
C GLY A 89 -8.32 -5.85 15.44
N GLY A 90 -7.30 -5.25 14.82
CA GLY A 90 -6.81 -3.92 15.19
C GLY A 90 -5.45 -3.93 15.90
N SER A 91 -5.04 -2.75 16.36
CA SER A 91 -3.81 -2.53 17.16
C SER A 91 -4.09 -2.65 18.66
N ALA A 92 -3.02 -2.80 19.46
CA ALA A 92 -3.08 -2.81 20.92
C ALA A 92 -3.94 -1.66 21.51
N ALA A 93 -3.74 -0.43 21.02
CA ALA A 93 -4.48 0.74 21.49
C ALA A 93 -5.98 0.71 21.12
N GLN A 94 -6.33 0.11 19.98
CA GLN A 94 -7.73 -0.04 19.55
C GLN A 94 -8.46 -1.11 20.38
N ASN A 95 -7.80 -2.21 20.70
CA ASN A 95 -8.35 -3.25 21.59
C ASN A 95 -8.57 -2.71 23.00
N TRP A 96 -7.63 -1.92 23.51
CA TRP A 96 -7.79 -1.24 24.79
C TRP A 96 -8.97 -0.26 24.77
N CYS A 97 -9.11 0.52 23.70
CA CYS A 97 -10.23 1.42 23.49
C CYS A 97 -11.57 0.68 23.48
N LEU A 98 -11.65 -0.47 22.78
CA LEU A 98 -12.86 -1.29 22.72
C LEU A 98 -13.27 -1.81 24.09
N LEU A 99 -12.35 -2.42 24.85
CA LEU A 99 -12.65 -2.94 26.19
C LEU A 99 -13.17 -1.86 27.13
N ARG A 100 -12.52 -0.68 27.13
CA ARG A 100 -12.91 0.45 27.98
C ARG A 100 -14.30 0.99 27.64
N LEU A 101 -14.64 1.03 26.36
CA LEU A 101 -15.91 1.57 25.85
C LEU A 101 -17.03 0.52 25.77
N LEU A 102 -16.74 -0.76 25.96
CA LEU A 102 -17.73 -1.84 25.79
C LEU A 102 -19.01 -1.63 26.62
N PRO A 103 -18.95 -1.22 27.92
CA PRO A 103 -20.16 -0.93 28.69
C PRO A 103 -21.03 0.17 28.09
N ILE A 104 -20.41 1.17 27.45
CA ILE A 104 -21.13 2.27 26.80
C ILE A 104 -21.74 1.81 25.47
N LEU A 105 -21.10 0.87 24.77
CA LEU A 105 -21.51 0.43 23.44
C LEU A 105 -22.70 -0.54 23.46
N ILE A 106 -22.79 -1.38 24.48
CA ILE A 106 -23.76 -2.48 24.56
C ILE A 106 -24.37 -2.73 25.96
N GLY A 107 -24.00 -1.96 26.99
CA GLY A 107 -24.44 -2.22 28.37
C GLY A 107 -25.96 -2.16 28.53
N ASP A 108 -26.64 -1.30 27.77
CA ASP A 108 -28.10 -1.19 27.70
C ASP A 108 -28.80 -2.41 27.06
N ARG A 109 -28.02 -3.30 26.43
CA ARG A 109 -28.53 -4.47 25.69
C ARG A 109 -28.30 -5.78 26.43
N ILE A 110 -27.60 -5.76 27.56
CA ILE A 110 -27.36 -6.95 28.36
C ILE A 110 -28.60 -7.25 29.21
N LYS A 111 -29.16 -8.44 29.03
CA LYS A 111 -30.27 -8.94 29.84
C LYS A 111 -29.73 -9.42 31.18
N ASN A 112 -30.40 -9.08 32.27
CA ASN A 112 -30.02 -9.42 33.64
C ASN A 112 -28.50 -9.21 33.91
N PRO A 113 -27.99 -7.98 33.76
CA PRO A 113 -26.55 -7.71 33.78
C PRO A 113 -25.86 -8.06 35.11
N LEU A 114 -26.60 -8.20 36.20
CA LEU A 114 -26.07 -8.61 37.51
C LEU A 114 -25.95 -10.13 37.66
N GLU A 115 -26.60 -10.90 36.79
CA GLU A 115 -26.63 -12.37 36.86
C GLU A 115 -25.77 -13.01 35.75
N ASP A 116 -25.61 -12.33 34.60
CA ASP A 116 -24.84 -12.85 33.47
C ASP A 116 -23.33 -12.91 33.80
N GLN A 117 -22.86 -14.13 34.05
CA GLN A 117 -21.49 -14.38 34.50
C GLN A 117 -20.42 -14.00 33.45
N VAL A 118 -20.75 -14.06 32.14
CA VAL A 118 -19.80 -13.71 31.07
C VAL A 118 -19.69 -12.18 30.93
N TRP A 119 -20.80 -11.46 31.13
CA TRP A 119 -20.80 -10.01 31.21
C TRP A 119 -20.02 -9.50 32.42
N LEU A 120 -20.25 -10.09 33.59
CA LEU A 120 -19.46 -9.78 34.79
C LEU A 120 -17.96 -10.04 34.57
N LEU A 121 -17.62 -11.09 33.82
CA LEU A 121 -16.23 -11.38 33.43
C LEU A 121 -15.64 -10.30 32.50
N CYS A 122 -16.43 -9.75 31.57
CA CYS A 122 -16.01 -8.60 30.74
C CYS A 122 -15.69 -7.37 31.58
N LEU A 123 -16.56 -7.06 32.56
CA LEU A 123 -16.39 -5.92 33.45
C LEU A 123 -15.16 -6.10 34.36
N LYS A 124 -14.96 -7.31 34.89
CA LYS A 124 -13.78 -7.66 35.70
C LYS A 124 -12.49 -7.52 34.90
N LEU A 125 -12.46 -8.00 33.65
CA LEU A 125 -11.30 -7.80 32.76
C LEU A 125 -11.04 -6.31 32.48
N ARG A 126 -12.10 -5.51 32.26
CA ARG A 126 -11.98 -4.05 32.09
C ARG A 126 -11.34 -3.39 33.32
N GLU A 127 -11.80 -3.74 34.52
CA GLU A 127 -11.30 -3.20 35.78
C GLU A 127 -9.83 -3.57 36.05
N ILE A 128 -9.45 -4.83 35.82
CA ILE A 128 -8.05 -5.28 35.88
C ILE A 128 -7.16 -4.44 34.97
N VAL A 129 -7.60 -4.23 33.72
CA VAL A 129 -6.85 -3.44 32.74
C VAL A 129 -6.76 -1.96 33.16
N GLU A 130 -7.81 -1.40 33.74
CA GLU A 130 -7.86 -0.03 34.24
C GLU A 130 -6.86 0.19 35.39
N LEU A 131 -6.79 -0.74 36.35
CA LEU A 131 -5.82 -0.70 37.44
C LEU A 131 -4.38 -0.87 36.95
N ILE A 132 -4.11 -1.82 36.06
CA ILE A 132 -2.76 -2.05 35.51
C ILE A 132 -2.25 -0.85 34.71
N CYS A 133 -3.14 -0.17 33.98
CA CYS A 133 -2.79 0.95 33.13
C CYS A 133 -2.80 2.31 33.87
N ALA A 134 -3.11 2.32 35.17
CA ALA A 134 -3.18 3.54 35.94
C ALA A 134 -1.78 4.21 36.02
N PRO A 135 -1.67 5.52 35.77
CA PRO A 135 -0.39 6.24 35.83
C PRO A 135 0.17 6.36 37.26
N LYS A 136 -0.69 6.12 38.26
CA LYS A 136 -0.41 6.07 39.70
C LYS A 136 -1.33 4.99 40.30
N ILE A 137 -0.81 4.19 41.22
CA ILE A 137 -1.56 3.12 41.89
C ILE A 137 -1.06 2.98 43.33
N HIS A 138 -1.98 2.81 44.27
CA HIS A 138 -1.68 2.64 45.70
C HIS A 138 -1.51 1.16 46.08
N ALA A 139 -0.77 0.86 47.14
CA ALA A 139 -0.50 -0.51 47.56
C ALA A 139 -1.78 -1.32 47.88
N ASN A 140 -2.80 -0.68 48.46
CA ASN A 140 -4.12 -1.29 48.66
C ASN A 140 -4.82 -1.65 47.35
N GLN A 141 -4.71 -0.80 46.31
CA GLN A 141 -5.22 -1.10 44.97
C GLN A 141 -4.46 -2.25 44.30
N VAL A 142 -3.15 -2.40 44.59
CA VAL A 142 -2.36 -3.54 44.11
C VAL A 142 -2.79 -4.85 44.79
N ALA A 143 -3.07 -4.82 46.10
CA ALA A 143 -3.63 -5.97 46.81
C ALA A 143 -5.00 -6.36 46.24
N TYR A 144 -5.85 -5.37 45.97
CA TYR A 144 -7.15 -5.59 45.32
C TYR A 144 -7.00 -6.18 43.91
N LEU A 145 -6.07 -5.67 43.11
CA LEU A 145 -5.75 -6.19 41.78
C LEU A 145 -5.36 -7.68 41.83
N ASN A 146 -4.60 -8.13 42.83
CA ASN A 146 -4.22 -9.54 42.99
C ASN A 146 -5.45 -10.44 43.18
N ILE A 147 -6.41 -10.01 44.01
CA ILE A 147 -7.67 -10.74 44.23
C ILE A 147 -8.48 -10.77 42.94
N LEU A 148 -8.67 -9.61 42.29
CA LEU A 148 -9.41 -9.51 41.02
C LEU A 148 -8.84 -10.42 39.94
N ILE A 149 -7.52 -10.48 39.78
CA ILE A 149 -6.87 -11.34 38.79
C ILE A 149 -7.15 -12.81 39.05
N ARG A 150 -7.06 -13.27 40.31
CA ARG A 150 -7.32 -14.67 40.67
C ARG A 150 -8.77 -15.04 40.40
N GLU A 151 -9.71 -14.23 40.87
CA GLU A 151 -11.13 -14.46 40.63
C GLU A 151 -11.48 -14.44 39.13
N TYR A 152 -10.87 -13.54 38.36
CA TYR A 152 -11.03 -13.49 36.91
C TYR A 152 -10.55 -14.78 36.24
N LEU A 153 -9.37 -15.28 36.62
CA LEU A 153 -8.81 -16.51 36.04
C LEU A 153 -9.65 -17.74 36.41
N ASP A 154 -10.09 -17.84 37.66
CA ASP A 154 -10.94 -18.94 38.14
C ASP A 154 -12.30 -18.93 37.41
N SER A 155 -12.94 -17.77 37.35
CA SER A 155 -14.23 -17.60 36.65
C SER A 155 -14.10 -17.89 35.15
N ARG A 156 -13.00 -17.46 34.53
CA ARG A 156 -12.72 -17.72 33.11
C ARG A 156 -12.60 -19.22 32.82
N VAL A 157 -11.84 -19.95 33.65
CA VAL A 157 -11.65 -21.40 33.47
C VAL A 157 -12.96 -22.15 33.73
N SER A 158 -13.73 -21.74 34.75
CA SER A 158 -15.03 -22.33 35.05
C SER A 158 -16.06 -22.13 33.93
N LEU A 159 -16.15 -20.93 33.36
CA LEU A 159 -17.12 -20.60 32.30
C LEU A 159 -16.70 -21.12 30.91
N PHE A 160 -15.41 -21.35 30.68
CA PHE A 160 -14.87 -21.80 29.39
C PHE A 160 -13.87 -22.95 29.54
N PRO A 161 -14.31 -24.14 30.03
CA PRO A 161 -13.43 -25.28 30.28
C PRO A 161 -12.73 -25.79 29.02
N ASP A 162 -13.39 -25.69 27.85
CA ASP A 162 -12.85 -26.12 26.56
C ASP A 162 -11.83 -25.13 25.94
N LYS A 163 -11.58 -23.99 26.61
CA LYS A 163 -10.68 -22.93 26.11
C LYS A 163 -9.49 -22.77 27.03
N SER A 164 -8.42 -23.52 26.74
CA SER A 164 -7.17 -23.49 27.51
C SER A 164 -6.63 -22.07 27.74
N ALA A 165 -6.22 -21.79 28.98
CA ALA A 165 -5.54 -20.55 29.32
C ALA A 165 -4.16 -20.49 28.65
N LYS A 166 -3.89 -19.39 27.93
CA LYS A 166 -2.58 -19.12 27.33
C LYS A 166 -1.56 -18.68 28.38
N PRO A 167 -0.23 -18.82 28.13
CA PRO A 167 0.82 -18.38 29.06
C PRO A 167 0.67 -16.94 29.57
N LYS A 168 0.13 -16.03 28.75
CA LYS A 168 -0.13 -14.64 29.12
C LYS A 168 -1.09 -14.48 30.31
N HIS A 169 -2.06 -15.39 30.46
CA HIS A 169 -2.95 -15.40 31.62
C HIS A 169 -2.19 -15.75 32.90
N HIS A 170 -1.21 -16.65 32.80
CA HIS A 170 -0.31 -16.93 33.92
C HIS A 170 0.58 -15.73 34.24
N TYR A 171 1.10 -15.02 33.22
CA TYR A 171 1.91 -13.82 33.45
C TYR A 171 1.17 -12.76 34.27
N LEU A 172 -0.15 -12.64 34.07
CA LEU A 172 -0.99 -11.70 34.81
C LEU A 172 -0.92 -11.90 36.34
N LEU A 173 -0.74 -13.13 36.82
CA LEU A 173 -0.60 -13.43 38.25
C LEU A 173 0.61 -12.73 38.90
N HIS A 174 1.64 -12.41 38.10
CA HIS A 174 2.86 -11.74 38.58
C HIS A 174 2.75 -10.22 38.57
N TYR A 175 1.71 -9.65 37.93
CA TYR A 175 1.60 -8.20 37.74
C TYR A 175 1.52 -7.41 39.06
N PRO A 176 0.78 -7.85 40.10
CA PRO A 176 0.77 -7.16 41.39
C PRO A 176 2.17 -7.01 41.98
N ASP A 177 2.95 -8.09 42.02
CA ASP A 177 4.31 -8.07 42.55
C ASP A 177 5.23 -7.20 41.70
N LEU A 178 5.08 -7.24 40.36
CA LEU A 178 5.86 -6.42 39.45
C LEU A 178 5.53 -4.92 39.60
N ILE A 179 4.28 -4.56 39.90
CA ILE A 179 3.89 -3.18 40.20
C ILE A 179 4.56 -2.69 41.50
N LEU A 180 4.60 -3.51 42.55
CA LEU A 180 5.25 -3.13 43.81
C LEU A 180 6.76 -2.90 43.62
N LYS A 181 7.39 -3.66 42.73
CA LYS A 181 8.84 -3.61 42.52
C LYS A 181 9.28 -2.55 41.51
N PHE A 182 8.53 -2.37 40.43
CA PHE A 182 8.90 -1.45 39.34
C PHE A 182 8.05 -0.18 39.29
N GLY A 183 7.03 -0.06 40.14
CA GLY A 183 6.04 1.02 40.09
C GLY A 183 5.00 0.80 38.99
N PRO A 184 4.23 1.85 38.63
CA PRO A 184 3.16 1.75 37.63
C PRO A 184 3.67 1.24 36.28
N LEU A 185 3.26 0.03 35.89
CA LEU A 185 3.79 -0.70 34.73
C LEU A 185 3.54 0.03 33.39
N ILE A 186 2.54 0.91 33.32
CA ILE A 186 2.28 1.74 32.13
C ILE A 186 3.48 2.59 31.71
N ARG A 187 4.37 2.91 32.67
CA ARG A 187 5.62 3.67 32.41
C ARG A 187 6.73 2.82 31.79
N LEU A 188 6.58 1.49 31.82
CA LEU A 188 7.57 0.51 31.37
C LEU A 188 7.19 -0.17 30.06
N TRP A 189 6.06 0.21 29.45
CA TRP A 189 5.60 -0.39 28.20
C TRP A 189 6.60 -0.19 27.04
N THR A 190 6.88 -1.24 26.28
CA THR A 190 7.98 -1.22 25.29
C THR A 190 7.57 -0.75 23.90
N LEU A 191 6.29 -0.45 23.66
CA LEU A 191 5.76 -0.11 22.33
C LEU A 191 6.47 1.11 21.70
N ARG A 192 6.95 2.06 22.52
CA ARG A 192 7.73 3.23 22.04
C ARG A 192 9.16 2.85 21.65
N PHE A 193 9.83 1.98 22.40
CA PHE A 193 11.16 1.47 22.05
C PHE A 193 11.12 0.61 20.78
N GLU A 194 10.10 -0.22 20.64
CA GLU A 194 9.87 -1.00 19.42
C GLU A 194 9.58 -0.10 18.21
N SER A 195 8.85 1.00 18.42
CA SER A 195 8.68 2.02 17.40
C SER A 195 10.04 2.63 17.00
N LYS A 196 10.94 2.90 17.97
CA LYS A 196 12.31 3.40 17.74
C LYS A 196 13.21 2.38 17.02
N HIS A 197 12.99 1.08 17.14
CA HIS A 197 13.72 0.09 16.31
C HIS A 197 13.54 0.35 14.81
N THR A 198 12.47 1.02 14.40
CA THR A 198 12.29 1.46 13.01
C THR A 198 13.40 2.41 12.56
N TYR A 199 13.90 3.29 13.44
CA TYR A 199 15.04 4.18 13.18
C TYR A 199 16.32 3.39 12.90
N PHE A 200 16.74 2.50 13.82
CA PHE A 200 17.96 1.70 13.64
C PHE A 200 17.88 0.76 12.44
N LYS A 201 16.71 0.16 12.18
CA LYS A 201 16.46 -0.63 10.98
C LYS A 201 16.56 0.21 9.70
N GLN A 202 16.26 1.50 9.75
CA GLN A 202 16.47 2.42 8.63
C GLN A 202 17.94 2.80 8.50
N CYS A 203 18.66 3.08 9.58
CA CYS A 203 20.10 3.36 9.56
C CYS A 203 20.90 2.18 8.97
N ALA A 204 20.70 0.96 9.46
CA ALA A 204 21.36 -0.24 8.91
C ALA A 204 21.10 -0.42 7.40
N ARG A 205 19.87 -0.15 6.94
CA ARG A 205 19.50 -0.25 5.51
C ARG A 205 20.12 0.85 4.65
N LYS A 206 20.27 2.06 5.19
CA LYS A 206 20.91 3.18 4.51
C LYS A 206 22.42 2.99 4.41
N LEU A 207 23.03 2.49 5.49
CA LEU A 207 24.48 2.35 5.65
C LEU A 207 25.04 1.08 5.01
N ARG A 208 24.19 0.12 4.62
CA ARG A 208 24.57 -1.24 4.17
C ARG A 208 25.52 -1.99 5.11
N ASN A 209 25.72 -1.50 6.34
CA ASN A 209 26.53 -2.15 7.37
C ASN A 209 25.60 -2.87 8.36
N PHE A 210 25.60 -4.19 8.28
CA PHE A 210 24.76 -5.07 9.09
C PHE A 210 25.54 -5.83 10.17
N LYS A 211 26.88 -5.67 10.23
CA LYS A 211 27.76 -6.44 11.13
C LYS A 211 28.32 -5.60 12.29
N SER A 212 28.79 -4.37 12.05
CA SER A 212 29.52 -3.60 13.07
C SER A 212 29.00 -2.17 13.25
N LEU A 213 27.68 -2.00 13.14
CA LEU A 213 27.01 -0.69 13.22
C LEU A 213 27.30 0.07 14.52
N GLY A 214 27.46 -0.65 15.65
CA GLY A 214 27.84 -0.06 16.93
C GLY A 214 29.28 0.47 16.92
N SER A 215 30.25 -0.35 16.49
CA SER A 215 31.67 0.01 16.53
C SER A 215 32.03 1.22 15.65
N THR A 216 31.42 1.34 14.48
CA THR A 216 31.63 2.51 13.60
C THR A 216 31.09 3.81 14.22
N LEU A 217 29.93 3.74 14.90
CA LEU A 217 29.34 4.90 15.56
C LEU A 217 30.11 5.27 16.84
N ASP A 218 30.64 4.27 17.57
CA ASP A 218 31.41 4.47 18.79
C ASP A 218 32.77 5.14 18.53
N ILE A 219 33.49 4.78 17.45
CA ILE A 219 34.80 5.38 17.13
C ILE A 219 34.65 6.87 16.78
N ILE A 220 33.64 7.21 15.98
CA ILE A 220 33.43 8.60 15.53
C ILE A 220 32.96 9.45 16.72
N ARG A 221 32.01 8.95 17.52
CA ARG A 221 31.53 9.67 18.71
C ARG A 221 32.55 9.69 19.85
N GLY A 222 33.41 8.69 19.99
CA GLY A 222 34.48 8.68 20.98
C GLY A 222 35.63 9.65 20.65
N THR A 223 35.88 9.89 19.36
CA THR A 223 36.91 10.84 18.91
C THR A 223 36.38 12.27 18.85
N LEU A 224 35.10 12.43 18.50
CA LEU A 224 34.41 13.70 18.38
C LEU A 224 33.09 13.65 19.18
N PRO A 225 33.14 13.75 20.52
CA PRO A 225 31.95 13.62 21.37
C PRO A 225 30.91 14.74 21.19
N HIS A 226 31.30 15.83 20.54
CA HIS A 226 30.49 17.02 20.26
C HIS A 226 29.91 17.01 18.84
N ILE A 227 30.11 15.95 18.05
CA ILE A 227 29.54 15.85 16.70
C ILE A 227 28.02 15.66 16.76
N ASP A 228 27.27 16.50 16.05
CA ASP A 228 25.82 16.37 15.94
C ASP A 228 25.41 15.21 15.01
N ASP A 229 24.19 14.71 15.17
CA ASP A 229 23.70 13.55 14.42
C ASP A 229 23.62 13.76 12.90
N GLU A 230 23.47 15.00 12.44
CA GLU A 230 23.41 15.34 11.02
C GLU A 230 24.81 15.32 10.40
N THR A 231 25.79 15.89 11.08
CA THR A 231 27.20 15.87 10.65
C THR A 231 27.79 14.45 10.75
N LEU A 232 27.45 13.70 11.81
CA LEU A 232 27.79 12.29 11.93
C LEU A 232 27.19 11.46 10.79
N GLY A 233 25.92 11.69 10.46
CA GLY A 233 25.25 11.02 9.33
C GLY A 233 25.94 11.29 8.00
N ARG A 234 26.29 12.55 7.72
CA ARG A 234 27.00 12.95 6.50
C ARG A 234 28.42 12.37 6.42
N LEU A 235 29.15 12.41 7.53
CA LEU A 235 30.49 11.82 7.63
C LEU A 235 30.43 10.32 7.34
N VAL A 236 29.52 9.58 7.97
CA VAL A 236 29.37 8.13 7.76
C VAL A 236 28.92 7.80 6.33
N GLU A 237 28.04 8.61 5.73
CA GLU A 237 27.63 8.44 4.32
C GLU A 237 28.81 8.65 3.37
N SER A 238 29.66 9.65 3.61
CA SER A 238 30.89 9.87 2.84
C SER A 238 31.88 8.73 3.00
N LEU A 239 32.15 8.31 4.25
CA LEU A 239 33.02 7.16 4.56
C LEU A 239 32.54 5.87 3.90
N SER A 240 31.21 5.64 3.85
CA SER A 240 30.63 4.46 3.21
C SER A 240 30.71 4.52 1.68
N ALA A 241 30.60 5.72 1.10
CA ALA A 241 30.72 5.92 -0.34
C ALA A 241 32.15 5.66 -0.86
N MET A 242 33.15 5.80 0.01
CA MET A 242 34.55 5.49 -0.31
C MET A 242 34.87 4.00 -0.35
N GLY A 243 33.93 3.12 0.00
CA GLY A 243 34.08 1.68 -0.19
C GLY A 243 34.95 0.96 0.84
N LEU A 244 35.07 1.52 2.05
CA LEU A 244 35.75 0.89 3.19
C LEU A 244 35.12 -0.48 3.49
N ARG A 245 35.93 -1.54 3.48
CA ARG A 245 35.48 -2.94 3.66
C ARG A 245 35.77 -3.43 5.07
N GLU A 246 36.87 -2.99 5.66
CA GLU A 246 37.29 -3.32 7.02
C GLU A 246 37.72 -2.09 7.81
N ALA A 247 37.83 -2.24 9.14
CA ALA A 247 38.10 -1.10 10.02
C ALA A 247 39.52 -0.52 9.85
N ASP A 248 40.44 -1.31 9.31
CA ASP A 248 41.82 -0.89 9.02
C ASP A 248 41.91 -0.07 7.74
N ASP A 249 40.94 -0.18 6.83
CA ASP A 249 40.86 0.66 5.62
C ASP A 249 40.73 2.14 5.95
N MET A 250 40.29 2.48 7.17
CA MET A 250 40.19 3.87 7.63
C MET A 250 41.56 4.58 7.67
N MET A 251 42.67 3.85 7.70
CA MET A 251 44.02 4.43 7.68
C MET A 251 44.37 5.12 6.35
N TYR A 252 43.63 4.81 5.28
CA TYR A 252 43.89 5.34 3.93
C TYR A 252 43.06 6.59 3.59
N ILE A 253 42.16 7.00 4.50
CA ILE A 253 41.36 8.22 4.34
C ILE A 253 42.28 9.44 4.47
N ARG A 254 42.09 10.45 3.61
CA ARG A 254 42.86 11.70 3.63
C ARG A 254 41.99 12.87 4.08
N GLU A 255 42.65 13.98 4.43
CA GLU A 255 41.97 15.21 4.86
C GLU A 255 41.01 15.74 3.79
N ASP A 256 41.39 15.66 2.52
CA ASP A 256 40.55 16.08 1.40
C ASP A 256 39.24 15.30 1.27
N ASP A 257 39.16 14.09 1.81
CA ASP A 257 37.99 13.23 1.70
C ASP A 257 36.90 13.55 2.72
N ILE A 258 37.27 14.24 3.81
CA ILE A 258 36.39 14.56 4.95
C ILE A 258 36.40 16.04 5.37
N LYS A 259 37.24 16.89 4.74
CA LYS A 259 37.37 18.33 5.02
C LYS A 259 36.08 19.13 4.85
N ASP A 260 35.19 18.68 3.97
CA ASP A 260 33.92 19.37 3.71
C ASP A 260 32.84 19.05 4.76
N LEU A 261 33.15 18.11 5.66
CA LEU A 261 32.20 17.53 6.61
C LEU A 261 32.54 17.82 8.07
N LEU A 262 33.81 18.15 8.36
CA LEU A 262 34.29 18.42 9.71
C LEU A 262 35.19 19.65 9.70
N SER A 263 35.40 20.27 10.87
CA SER A 263 36.41 21.31 11.00
C SER A 263 37.80 20.74 10.73
N ILE A 264 38.72 21.57 10.24
CA ILE A 264 40.11 21.15 9.95
C ILE A 264 40.76 20.45 11.15
N VAL A 265 40.49 20.93 12.36
CA VAL A 265 41.02 20.34 13.60
C VAL A 265 40.42 18.97 13.87
N ASP A 266 39.12 18.80 13.63
CA ASP A 266 38.41 17.54 13.86
C ASP A 266 38.72 16.49 12.80
N CYS A 267 38.91 16.91 11.53
CA CYS A 267 39.49 16.07 10.48
C CYS A 267 40.84 15.51 10.93
N ARG A 268 41.75 16.38 11.39
CA ARG A 268 43.10 15.98 11.81
C ARG A 268 43.09 15.06 13.03
N LYS A 269 42.22 15.31 14.01
CA LYS A 269 42.02 14.40 15.17
C LYS A 269 41.53 13.03 14.73
N LEU A 270 40.54 12.99 13.83
CA LEU A 270 39.96 11.75 13.30
C LEU A 270 40.98 10.94 12.49
N LEU A 271 41.72 11.60 11.59
CA LEU A 271 42.77 10.99 10.77
C LEU A 271 43.95 10.50 11.59
N HIS A 272 44.37 11.26 12.61
CA HIS A 272 45.41 10.82 13.54
C HIS A 272 44.99 9.56 14.30
N LYS A 273 43.72 9.47 14.74
CA LYS A 273 43.17 8.24 15.36
C LYS A 273 43.08 7.07 14.38
N PHE A 274 42.69 7.31 13.13
CA PHE A 274 42.63 6.28 12.09
C PHE A 274 44.03 5.74 11.72
N SER A 275 45.03 6.61 11.61
CA SER A 275 46.41 6.24 11.27
C SER A 275 47.15 5.53 12.41
N ASN A 276 46.93 5.96 13.67
CA ASN A 276 47.53 5.29 14.83
C ASN A 276 46.95 3.89 15.08
N ARG A 277 45.74 3.60 14.58
CA ARG A 277 45.15 2.25 14.64
C ARG A 277 45.90 1.27 13.73
N GLY A 278 46.23 1.69 12.50
CA GLY A 278 47.06 0.93 11.57
C GLY A 278 48.49 0.71 12.08
N LYS A 279 49.06 1.67 12.82
CA LYS A 279 50.40 1.55 13.44
C LYS A 279 50.41 0.69 14.71
N ALA A 280 49.35 0.70 15.50
CA ALA A 280 49.19 -0.19 16.65
C ALA A 280 49.11 -1.68 16.24
N SER A 281 48.76 -1.98 14.98
CA SER A 281 48.83 -3.34 14.43
C SER A 281 50.26 -3.78 14.06
N PHE A 282 51.21 -2.86 13.92
CA PHE A 282 52.60 -3.18 13.51
C PHE A 282 53.64 -3.01 14.63
N ILE A 283 53.29 -2.38 15.75
CA ILE A 283 54.15 -2.27 16.93
C ILE A 283 53.34 -2.58 18.19
N ALA A 284 53.16 -3.89 18.47
CA ALA A 284 53.02 -4.45 19.81
C ALA A 284 52.83 -5.99 19.74
N LYS A 285 53.91 -6.70 19.40
CA LYS A 285 54.30 -7.85 20.23
C LYS A 285 54.90 -7.24 21.49
N GLY A 286 54.17 -7.26 22.59
CA GLY A 286 54.64 -6.75 23.88
C GLY A 286 53.48 -6.43 24.81
N HIS A 287 53.36 -7.24 25.87
CA HIS A 287 52.44 -7.05 26.99
C HIS A 287 52.35 -5.60 27.50
N GLN A 288 51.16 -5.12 27.86
CA GLN A 288 50.76 -4.90 29.27
C GLN A 288 49.37 -4.27 29.43
N ASP A 289 48.63 -4.87 30.36
CA ASP A 289 47.64 -4.41 31.32
C ASP A 289 46.44 -3.48 31.00
N LEU A 290 45.29 -4.04 31.40
CA LEU A 290 44.05 -3.38 31.73
C LEU A 290 44.20 -2.53 33.00
N SER A 291 43.85 -1.25 32.92
CA SER A 291 42.97 -0.59 33.88
C SER A 291 42.87 0.89 33.52
N GLN A 292 41.66 1.40 33.26
CA GLN A 292 41.27 2.70 33.77
C GLN A 292 39.76 2.90 33.69
N ILE A 293 39.22 2.91 34.90
CA ILE A 293 37.90 3.28 35.37
C ILE A 293 37.48 4.63 34.78
N LEU A 294 36.25 4.75 34.27
CA LEU A 294 35.58 6.03 34.09
C LEU A 294 34.37 6.10 35.02
N THR A 295 34.59 6.83 36.12
CA THR A 295 33.59 7.31 37.06
C THR A 295 32.73 8.39 36.42
N LEU A 296 31.41 8.27 36.57
CA LEU A 296 30.44 9.32 36.27
C LEU A 296 30.39 10.31 37.44
N THR A 297 30.48 11.61 37.15
CA THR A 297 29.93 12.67 38.01
C THR A 297 29.05 13.62 37.19
N PRO A 298 28.01 14.20 37.81
CA PRO A 298 26.90 14.83 37.10
C PRO A 298 27.17 16.30 36.81
N VAL A 299 26.69 16.80 35.67
CA VAL A 299 26.66 18.24 35.40
C VAL A 299 25.21 18.72 35.35
N SER A 300 25.00 19.76 36.14
CA SER A 300 23.76 20.46 36.46
C SER A 300 23.19 21.25 35.26
N GLU A 301 21.92 21.59 35.38
CA GLU A 301 21.08 22.35 34.46
C GLU A 301 21.65 23.74 34.16
N LEU A 302 21.54 24.19 32.90
CA LEU A 302 21.40 25.61 32.61
C LEU A 302 20.50 25.80 31.37
N GLU A 303 19.41 26.52 31.57
CA GLU A 303 18.49 26.98 30.53
C GLU A 303 19.18 27.98 29.58
N THR A 304 18.92 27.87 28.29
CA THR A 304 19.05 29.01 27.36
C THR A 304 17.93 28.98 26.32
N THR A 305 17.19 30.07 26.29
CA THR A 305 16.12 30.39 25.35
C THR A 305 16.74 30.92 24.05
N VAL A 306 16.37 30.34 22.90
CA VAL A 306 16.64 30.94 21.57
C VAL A 306 15.35 30.90 20.74
N GLN A 307 14.79 32.08 20.49
CA GLN A 307 13.72 32.30 19.52
C GLN A 307 14.27 32.18 18.10
N SER A 308 13.49 31.59 17.18
CA SER A 308 13.76 31.63 15.73
C SER A 308 12.59 32.28 14.99
N PRO A 309 12.82 33.01 13.87
CA PRO A 309 11.83 33.88 13.26
C PRO A 309 10.76 33.11 12.48
N MET A 310 9.50 33.48 12.65
CA MET A 310 8.37 33.02 11.85
C MET A 310 8.29 33.81 10.52
N ILE A 311 8.24 33.11 9.38
CA ILE A 311 7.72 33.66 8.12
C ILE A 311 6.29 33.15 7.91
N PRO A 312 5.28 34.01 7.65
CA PRO A 312 3.90 33.58 7.50
C PRO A 312 3.68 32.79 6.20
N ALA A 313 3.01 31.64 6.30
CA ALA A 313 2.56 30.84 5.16
C ALA A 313 1.35 31.48 4.47
N GLY A 314 1.60 32.42 3.54
CA GLY A 314 0.59 32.96 2.63
C GLY A 314 0.18 31.93 1.57
N ASN A 315 -1.13 31.69 1.43
CA ASN A 315 -1.70 31.10 0.22
C ASN A 315 -1.49 32.10 -0.93
N SER A 316 -0.43 31.96 -1.71
CA SER A 316 -0.27 32.66 -2.98
C SER A 316 -0.23 31.63 -4.12
N ASN A 317 -0.85 31.95 -5.26
CA ASN A 317 -0.82 31.16 -6.50
C ASN A 317 0.58 31.22 -7.18
N TRP A 318 1.65 31.01 -6.41
CA TRP A 318 3.05 31.14 -6.85
C TRP A 318 3.39 30.22 -8.03
N THR A 319 2.65 29.12 -8.20
CA THR A 319 2.83 28.20 -9.33
C THR A 319 2.52 28.84 -10.68
N THR A 320 1.64 29.85 -10.73
CA THR A 320 1.30 30.57 -11.98
C THR A 320 2.34 31.62 -12.37
N SER A 321 3.08 32.15 -11.41
CA SER A 321 4.16 33.13 -11.60
C SER A 321 5.56 32.50 -11.61
N PHE A 322 5.68 31.18 -11.43
CA PHE A 322 6.97 30.48 -11.36
C PHE A 322 7.67 30.45 -12.73
N ARG A 323 8.91 30.94 -12.78
CA ARG A 323 9.75 30.87 -13.98
C ARG A 323 10.76 29.73 -13.85
N VAL A 324 10.85 28.91 -14.89
CA VAL A 324 11.78 27.78 -14.93
C VAL A 324 13.23 28.29 -15.05
N PRO A 325 14.14 27.98 -14.10
CA PRO A 325 15.48 28.55 -14.06
C PRO A 325 16.45 27.82 -15.02
N LEU A 326 16.17 27.81 -16.32
CA LEU A 326 17.00 27.10 -17.32
C LEU A 326 18.41 27.69 -17.44
N GLU A 327 18.59 28.97 -17.12
CA GLU A 327 19.91 29.62 -17.08
C GLU A 327 20.82 29.03 -16.01
N LYS A 328 20.24 28.50 -14.92
CA LYS A 328 20.99 27.86 -13.83
C LYS A 328 21.34 26.39 -14.12
N CYS A 329 20.85 25.81 -15.22
CA CYS A 329 21.17 24.45 -15.63
C CYS A 329 22.53 24.37 -16.36
N ARG A 330 23.07 23.17 -16.55
CA ARG A 330 24.28 22.96 -17.38
C ARG A 330 24.05 23.35 -18.85
N ALA A 331 25.12 23.79 -19.50
CA ALA A 331 25.10 24.11 -20.93
C ALA A 331 24.76 22.90 -21.82
N SER A 332 25.23 21.70 -21.44
CA SER A 332 24.91 20.43 -22.12
C SER A 332 23.40 20.16 -22.16
N LEU A 333 22.71 20.38 -21.04
CA LEU A 333 21.25 20.25 -20.96
C LEU A 333 20.57 21.27 -21.87
N ARG A 334 20.95 22.55 -21.79
CA ARG A 334 20.33 23.62 -22.61
C ARG A 334 20.49 23.34 -24.10
N ARG A 335 21.67 22.89 -24.52
CA ARG A 335 21.96 22.50 -25.90
C ARG A 335 21.01 21.37 -26.36
N LYS A 336 20.94 20.27 -25.59
CA LYS A 336 20.06 19.13 -25.89
C LYS A 336 18.56 19.51 -25.93
N LEU A 337 18.12 20.39 -25.03
CA LEU A 337 16.74 20.89 -25.04
C LEU A 337 16.42 21.73 -26.29
N ASN A 338 17.39 22.52 -26.78
CA ASN A 338 17.23 23.32 -28.00
C ASN A 338 17.29 22.44 -29.26
N GLU A 339 18.16 21.42 -29.26
CA GLU A 339 18.31 20.43 -30.34
C GLU A 339 17.16 19.39 -30.35
N LYS A 340 16.21 19.47 -29.41
CA LYS A 340 15.07 18.54 -29.24
C LYS A 340 15.51 17.10 -28.93
N GLU A 341 16.70 16.92 -28.38
CA GLU A 341 17.25 15.63 -27.97
C GLU A 341 16.90 15.28 -26.51
N LYS A 342 16.99 13.98 -26.18
CA LYS A 342 16.78 13.49 -24.81
C LYS A 342 18.00 13.83 -23.92
N PRO A 343 17.80 14.44 -22.75
CA PRO A 343 18.90 14.70 -21.81
C PRO A 343 19.46 13.43 -21.19
N ASP A 344 20.76 13.44 -20.90
CA ASP A 344 21.40 12.34 -20.17
C ASP A 344 20.89 12.26 -18.73
N ILE A 345 21.03 11.08 -18.13
CA ILE A 345 20.59 10.82 -16.75
C ILE A 345 21.22 11.83 -15.76
N SER A 346 22.49 12.17 -15.95
CA SER A 346 23.22 13.16 -15.13
C SER A 346 22.59 14.56 -15.23
N ASP A 347 22.27 14.99 -16.45
CA ASP A 347 21.73 16.32 -16.72
C ASP A 347 20.26 16.44 -16.30
N ARG A 348 19.47 15.37 -16.49
CA ARG A 348 18.10 15.29 -15.97
C ARG A 348 18.05 15.38 -14.44
N ARG A 349 18.96 14.69 -13.74
CA ARG A 349 19.08 14.77 -12.27
C ARG A 349 19.48 16.17 -11.81
N HIS A 350 20.41 16.82 -12.52
CA HIS A 350 20.82 18.19 -12.22
C HIS A 350 19.67 19.18 -12.41
N MET A 351 18.91 19.08 -13.52
CA MET A 351 17.71 19.89 -13.77
C MET A 351 16.70 19.81 -12.61
N VAL A 352 16.40 18.59 -12.15
CA VAL A 352 15.47 18.36 -11.03
C VAL A 352 15.97 19.02 -9.73
N ARG A 353 17.29 19.02 -9.47
CA ARG A 353 17.85 19.71 -8.31
C ARG A 353 17.62 21.22 -8.40
N MET A 354 18.03 21.83 -9.52
CA MET A 354 17.91 23.28 -9.72
C MET A 354 16.44 23.75 -9.66
N MET A 355 15.52 22.98 -10.26
CA MET A 355 14.09 23.27 -10.21
C MET A 355 13.55 23.22 -8.79
N VAL A 356 13.88 22.19 -8.00
CA VAL A 356 13.38 22.08 -6.63
C VAL A 356 13.99 23.14 -5.72
N ASP A 357 15.26 23.49 -5.90
CA ASP A 357 15.91 24.54 -5.11
C ASP A 357 15.23 25.90 -5.35
N GLU A 358 14.81 26.20 -6.59
CA GLU A 358 14.05 27.41 -6.92
C GLU A 358 12.60 27.36 -6.41
N MET A 359 11.91 26.22 -6.58
CA MET A 359 10.55 26.01 -6.04
C MET A 359 10.50 26.25 -4.53
N ARG A 360 11.55 25.87 -3.81
CA ARG A 360 11.65 26.00 -2.34
C ARG A 360 11.85 27.42 -1.85
N GLN A 361 12.25 28.37 -2.72
CA GLN A 361 12.25 29.80 -2.38
C GLN A 361 10.83 30.35 -2.23
N HIS A 362 9.85 29.75 -2.91
CA HIS A 362 8.44 30.14 -2.85
C HIS A 362 7.63 29.27 -1.87
N CYS A 363 7.87 27.96 -1.88
CA CYS A 363 7.15 27.02 -1.02
C CYS A 363 8.10 25.91 -0.59
N LEU A 364 8.39 25.83 0.71
CA LEU A 364 9.31 24.81 1.24
C LEU A 364 8.82 23.38 1.00
N ASN A 365 7.49 23.15 0.98
CA ASN A 365 6.88 21.82 0.77
C ASN A 365 5.76 21.85 -0.30
N PRO A 366 6.11 21.95 -1.59
CA PRO A 366 5.13 21.91 -2.66
C PRO A 366 4.33 20.60 -2.64
N THR A 367 3.02 20.71 -2.82
CA THR A 367 2.13 19.55 -2.94
C THR A 367 2.39 18.81 -4.25
N LEU A 368 1.95 17.55 -4.34
CA LEU A 368 2.04 16.79 -5.60
C LEU A 368 1.32 17.50 -6.76
N SER A 369 0.20 18.18 -6.49
CA SER A 369 -0.52 18.97 -7.50
C SER A 369 0.28 20.18 -7.97
N GLN A 370 0.99 20.87 -7.07
CA GLN A 370 1.89 21.98 -7.43
C GLN A 370 3.08 21.47 -8.24
N CYS A 371 3.71 20.35 -7.83
CA CYS A 371 4.77 19.70 -8.62
C CYS A 371 4.27 19.28 -10.02
N ALA A 372 3.05 18.75 -10.12
CA ALA A 372 2.45 18.35 -11.37
C ALA A 372 2.21 19.56 -12.30
N PHE A 373 1.74 20.68 -11.76
CA PHE A 373 1.53 21.91 -12.52
C PHE A 373 2.85 22.45 -13.12
N ILE A 374 3.91 22.51 -12.32
CA ILE A 374 5.24 22.93 -12.80
C ILE A 374 5.80 21.95 -13.83
N ALA A 375 5.71 20.64 -13.57
CA ALA A 375 6.16 19.62 -14.51
C ALA A 375 5.43 19.70 -15.86
N LYS A 376 4.11 19.96 -15.83
CA LYS A 376 3.29 20.17 -17.03
C LYS A 376 3.79 21.37 -17.84
N GLY A 377 3.98 22.53 -17.20
CA GLY A 377 4.46 23.74 -17.91
C GLY A 377 5.84 23.58 -18.54
N ILE A 378 6.75 22.84 -17.89
CA ILE A 378 8.07 22.53 -18.46
C ILE A 378 7.95 21.66 -19.71
N ILE A 379 7.08 20.66 -19.65
CA ILE A 379 6.90 19.69 -20.74
C ILE A 379 6.13 20.28 -21.92
N GLU A 380 5.23 21.23 -21.68
CA GLU A 380 4.60 22.03 -22.75
C GLU A 380 5.64 22.85 -23.53
N LYS A 381 6.72 23.31 -22.87
CA LYS A 381 7.81 24.05 -23.51
C LYS A 381 8.82 23.14 -24.24
N TYR A 382 9.08 21.94 -23.71
CA TYR A 382 10.04 20.98 -24.27
C TYR A 382 9.46 19.56 -24.45
N PRO A 383 8.43 19.40 -25.30
CA PRO A 383 7.69 18.14 -25.40
C PRO A 383 8.53 17.00 -25.99
N ASN A 384 9.46 17.28 -26.91
CA ASN A 384 10.26 16.21 -27.55
C ASN A 384 11.39 15.68 -26.65
N SER A 385 11.91 16.51 -25.73
CA SER A 385 13.05 16.16 -24.88
C SER A 385 12.65 15.59 -23.51
N LEU A 386 11.54 16.06 -22.93
CA LEU A 386 11.21 15.80 -21.52
C LEU A 386 9.86 15.09 -21.30
N GLN A 387 8.99 15.02 -22.30
CA GLN A 387 7.71 14.32 -22.19
C GLN A 387 7.96 12.82 -22.07
N ASP A 388 7.22 12.17 -21.17
CA ASP A 388 7.17 10.71 -21.11
C ASP A 388 6.57 10.21 -22.44
N ARG A 389 7.41 9.70 -23.34
CA ARG A 389 7.02 9.22 -24.67
C ARG A 389 7.51 7.81 -24.93
N THR A 390 6.75 7.06 -25.72
CA THR A 390 7.21 5.83 -26.35
C THR A 390 8.27 6.15 -27.41
N GLU A 391 9.01 5.14 -27.89
CA GLU A 391 9.96 5.32 -29.00
C GLU A 391 9.28 5.75 -30.31
N GLU A 392 8.00 5.42 -30.48
CA GLU A 392 7.13 5.88 -31.58
C GLU A 392 6.72 7.37 -31.46
N GLY A 393 7.17 8.08 -30.41
CA GLY A 393 6.91 9.50 -30.22
C GLY A 393 5.58 9.82 -29.53
N GLU A 394 4.79 8.82 -29.16
CA GLU A 394 3.49 9.01 -28.51
C GLU A 394 3.60 9.25 -27.00
N LYS A 395 2.73 10.12 -26.49
CA LYS A 395 2.68 10.54 -25.07
C LYS A 395 2.18 9.40 -24.16
N MET A 396 2.96 9.05 -23.13
CA MET A 396 2.61 8.10 -22.07
C MET A 396 2.04 8.83 -20.84
N GLY A 397 0.97 8.30 -20.23
CA GLY A 397 0.46 8.85 -18.98
C GLY A 397 -0.11 10.27 -19.13
N SER A 398 0.08 11.09 -18.10
CA SER A 398 -0.08 12.54 -18.19
C SER A 398 1.02 13.22 -19.03
N GLY A 399 2.03 12.46 -19.49
CA GLY A 399 3.23 12.93 -20.20
C GLY A 399 4.27 13.60 -19.32
N HIS A 400 3.95 13.89 -18.06
CA HIS A 400 4.81 14.59 -17.10
C HIS A 400 4.94 13.87 -15.76
N TYR A 401 4.63 12.57 -15.74
CA TYR A 401 4.58 11.78 -14.53
C TYR A 401 5.99 11.57 -13.95
N THR A 402 6.94 11.17 -14.79
CA THR A 402 8.32 10.90 -14.34
C THR A 402 8.95 12.14 -13.75
N LEU A 403 8.82 13.29 -14.44
CA LEU A 403 9.35 14.56 -13.96
C LEU A 403 8.64 15.02 -12.69
N CYS A 404 7.32 14.93 -12.62
CA CYS A 404 6.54 15.25 -11.42
C CYS A 404 7.01 14.45 -10.20
N GLN A 405 7.20 13.13 -10.35
CA GLN A 405 7.67 12.28 -9.27
C GLN A 405 9.12 12.56 -8.88
N GLN A 406 9.98 12.87 -9.85
CA GLN A 406 11.36 13.28 -9.57
C GLN A 406 11.40 14.58 -8.74
N LEU A 407 10.61 15.59 -9.13
CA LEU A 407 10.47 16.84 -8.37
C LEU A 407 9.91 16.58 -6.97
N LYS A 408 8.81 15.84 -6.85
CA LYS A 408 8.19 15.58 -5.54
C LYS A 408 9.08 14.73 -4.64
N SER A 409 9.74 13.72 -5.18
CA SER A 409 10.70 12.89 -4.43
C SER A 409 11.87 13.71 -3.91
N ARG A 410 12.38 14.66 -4.70
CA ARG A 410 13.45 15.57 -4.27
C ARG A 410 12.99 16.57 -3.21
N VAL A 411 11.79 17.15 -3.35
CA VAL A 411 11.15 17.97 -2.30
C VAL A 411 11.02 17.18 -0.99
N ASP A 412 10.50 15.96 -1.05
CA ASP A 412 10.30 15.11 0.13
C ASP A 412 11.63 14.69 0.76
N ASN A 413 12.66 14.46 -0.05
CA ASN A 413 14.02 14.21 0.41
C ASN A 413 14.62 15.41 1.14
N LEU A 414 14.41 16.63 0.65
CA LEU A 414 14.90 17.87 1.27
C LEU A 414 14.12 18.26 2.53
N ASN A 415 12.84 17.91 2.62
CA ASN A 415 12.00 18.18 3.78
C ASN A 415 12.00 17.08 4.84
N ARG A 416 12.85 16.06 4.67
CA ARG A 416 12.86 14.86 5.52
C ARG A 416 13.16 15.15 6.99
N ASN A 417 13.81 16.27 7.28
CA ASN A 417 14.21 16.72 8.63
C ASN A 417 13.38 17.90 9.16
N ASN A 418 12.42 18.45 8.40
CA ASN A 418 11.63 19.61 8.83
C ASN A 418 10.26 19.16 9.39
N THR A 419 10.17 19.04 10.71
CA THR A 419 8.96 18.60 11.44
C THR A 419 7.81 19.62 11.33
N LEU A 420 8.12 20.92 11.21
CA LEU A 420 7.14 22.02 11.14
C LEU A 420 6.44 22.13 9.77
N ALA A 421 7.17 21.89 8.67
CA ALA A 421 6.58 21.85 7.31
C ALA A 421 5.66 20.63 7.05
N ARG A 422 5.60 19.71 8.03
CA ARG A 422 4.83 18.47 8.02
C ARG A 422 3.48 18.58 8.73
N LEU A 423 3.19 19.72 9.37
CA LEU A 423 1.86 20.05 9.90
C LEU A 423 0.90 20.17 8.72
N ARG A 424 0.17 19.09 8.44
CA ARG A 424 -1.01 19.15 7.59
C ARG A 424 -1.96 20.16 8.22
N LYS A 425 -2.26 21.24 7.50
CA LYS A 425 -3.43 22.08 7.77
C LYS A 425 -4.62 21.13 7.95
N GLU A 426 -5.34 21.28 9.06
CA GLU A 426 -6.65 20.65 9.21
C GLU A 426 -7.50 20.99 8.00
N ARG A 427 -8.13 19.98 7.43
CA ARG A 427 -9.09 20.15 6.35
C ARG A 427 -10.29 20.88 6.96
N ARG A 428 -10.38 22.19 6.75
CA ARG A 428 -11.57 22.98 7.14
C ARG A 428 -12.82 22.24 6.63
N PRO A 429 -13.87 22.09 7.46
CA PRO A 429 -15.15 21.60 6.98
C PRO A 429 -15.59 22.46 5.81
N ALA A 430 -16.06 21.84 4.73
CA ALA A 430 -16.72 22.57 3.66
C ALA A 430 -17.92 23.28 4.31
N VAL A 431 -17.90 24.61 4.29
CA VAL A 431 -19.08 25.42 4.60
C VAL A 431 -20.12 25.03 3.56
N THR A 432 -21.17 24.35 3.99
CA THR A 432 -22.41 24.22 3.23
C THR A 432 -22.97 25.63 3.04
N PRO A 433 -23.14 26.13 1.80
CA PRO A 433 -23.94 27.32 1.57
C PRO A 433 -25.37 27.02 2.01
N ALA A 434 -25.97 27.97 2.72
CA ALA A 434 -27.34 27.90 3.16
C ALA A 434 -28.29 27.58 2.00
N ALA A 435 -29.30 26.78 2.31
CA ALA A 435 -30.37 26.41 1.41
C ALA A 435 -31.05 27.65 0.83
N THR A 436 -31.14 27.71 -0.50
CA THR A 436 -32.20 28.45 -1.18
C THR A 436 -33.07 27.40 -1.86
N ALA A 437 -34.35 27.40 -1.52
CA ALA A 437 -35.32 26.42 -1.95
C ALA A 437 -35.50 26.44 -3.49
N GLY A 438 -35.49 25.24 -4.09
CA GLY A 438 -35.80 25.02 -5.49
C GLY A 438 -35.70 23.52 -5.80
N ASN A 439 -36.82 22.90 -6.13
CA ASN A 439 -36.95 21.46 -6.40
C ASN A 439 -36.03 20.99 -7.54
N SER A 440 -35.01 20.22 -7.21
CA SER A 440 -34.36 19.28 -8.11
C SER A 440 -33.68 18.20 -7.28
N GLU A 441 -34.01 16.93 -7.52
CA GLU A 441 -33.41 15.78 -6.85
C GLU A 441 -31.87 15.84 -6.90
N PRO A 442 -31.16 15.52 -5.80
CA PRO A 442 -29.71 15.62 -5.79
C PRO A 442 -29.10 14.48 -6.62
N ALA A 443 -28.61 14.81 -7.82
CA ALA A 443 -27.73 13.95 -8.59
C ALA A 443 -26.56 13.49 -7.70
N ARG A 444 -26.43 12.17 -7.50
CA ARG A 444 -25.30 11.57 -6.79
C ARG A 444 -24.00 12.08 -7.43
N LYS A 445 -23.19 12.81 -6.68
CA LYS A 445 -21.85 13.24 -7.14
C LYS A 445 -21.03 11.99 -7.48
N CYS A 446 -20.80 11.78 -8.78
CA CYS A 446 -19.98 10.71 -9.35
C CYS A 446 -18.61 10.65 -8.66
N ALA A 447 -18.16 9.46 -8.23
CA ALA A 447 -16.78 9.29 -7.80
C ALA A 447 -15.88 9.48 -9.03
N LYS A 448 -14.81 10.28 -8.90
CA LYS A 448 -13.85 10.57 -9.99
C LYS A 448 -13.16 9.32 -10.58
N THR A 449 -13.28 8.17 -9.92
CA THR A 449 -12.73 6.87 -10.35
C THR A 449 -13.63 6.16 -11.36
N ASP A 450 -14.93 6.48 -11.41
CA ASP A 450 -15.89 5.71 -12.21
C ASP A 450 -15.87 6.18 -13.67
N SER A 451 -15.72 7.49 -13.91
CA SER A 451 -15.60 8.10 -15.25
C SER A 451 -14.21 7.99 -15.90
N TYR A 452 -13.42 7.01 -15.46
CA TYR A 452 -11.98 6.93 -15.69
C TYR A 452 -11.62 6.55 -17.14
N GLY A 453 -10.84 7.37 -17.82
CA GLY A 453 -10.41 7.09 -19.21
C GLY A 453 -11.58 7.09 -20.22
N CYS A 454 -12.76 7.51 -19.79
CA CYS A 454 -13.99 7.50 -20.58
C CYS A 454 -14.28 8.93 -21.08
N ILE A 455 -14.40 9.09 -22.39
CA ILE A 455 -14.85 10.33 -23.04
C ILE A 455 -16.37 10.51 -22.80
N ASN A 456 -17.14 9.42 -22.89
CA ASN A 456 -18.60 9.44 -22.81
C ASN A 456 -19.15 8.61 -21.64
N TRP A 457 -18.67 8.87 -20.41
CA TRP A 457 -19.02 8.08 -19.22
C TRP A 457 -20.53 8.01 -18.91
N GLN A 458 -21.18 9.18 -18.97
CA GLN A 458 -22.61 9.35 -18.83
C GLN A 458 -23.01 10.48 -19.78
N PRO A 459 -23.48 10.15 -21.00
CA PRO A 459 -23.97 11.17 -21.92
C PRO A 459 -25.10 11.96 -21.26
N ILE A 460 -25.04 13.29 -21.34
CA ILE A 460 -26.04 14.20 -20.76
C ILE A 460 -27.07 14.62 -21.83
N VAL A 461 -26.68 14.53 -23.10
CA VAL A 461 -27.48 14.91 -24.26
C VAL A 461 -28.00 13.64 -24.94
N LEU A 462 -29.30 13.62 -25.27
CA LEU A 462 -29.90 12.54 -26.05
C LEU A 462 -29.46 12.65 -27.52
N PRO A 463 -29.41 11.55 -28.28
CA PRO A 463 -29.14 11.62 -29.72
C PRO A 463 -30.13 12.57 -30.44
N GLU A 464 -29.69 13.19 -31.52
CA GLU A 464 -30.51 14.16 -32.27
C GLU A 464 -31.85 13.55 -32.70
N GLY A 465 -32.95 14.23 -32.37
CA GLY A 465 -34.31 13.77 -32.67
C GLY A 465 -34.90 12.73 -31.71
N GLU A 466 -34.15 12.26 -30.70
CA GLU A 466 -34.61 11.22 -29.78
C GLU A 466 -35.23 11.78 -28.48
N THR A 467 -36.33 11.17 -28.05
CA THR A 467 -36.93 11.39 -26.72
C THR A 467 -36.66 10.21 -25.78
N LYS A 468 -36.84 10.40 -24.47
CA LYS A 468 -36.71 9.31 -23.49
C LYS A 468 -37.67 8.14 -23.80
N GLU A 469 -38.85 8.44 -24.32
CA GLU A 469 -39.87 7.45 -24.72
C GLU A 469 -39.43 6.67 -25.97
N SER A 470 -38.89 7.37 -26.99
CA SER A 470 -38.33 6.73 -28.19
C SER A 470 -37.20 5.75 -27.84
N LEU A 471 -36.27 6.16 -26.96
CA LEU A 471 -35.18 5.28 -26.52
C LEU A 471 -35.67 4.05 -25.74
N LEU A 472 -36.78 4.17 -25.01
CA LEU A 472 -37.40 3.03 -24.34
C LEU A 472 -38.02 2.05 -25.36
N HIS A 473 -38.70 2.55 -26.39
CA HIS A 473 -39.22 1.72 -27.47
C HIS A 473 -38.08 0.98 -28.20
N LYS A 474 -36.98 1.67 -28.51
CA LYS A 474 -35.78 1.06 -29.12
C LYS A 474 -35.15 -0.02 -28.24
N LYS A 475 -35.13 0.17 -26.91
CA LYS A 475 -34.70 -0.85 -25.96
C LYS A 475 -35.60 -2.10 -26.02
N GLU A 476 -36.91 -1.91 -26.07
CA GLU A 476 -37.84 -3.04 -26.19
C GLU A 476 -37.74 -3.74 -27.55
N GLU A 477 -37.49 -3.00 -28.64
CA GLU A 477 -37.17 -3.58 -29.96
C GLU A 477 -35.93 -4.48 -29.90
N LEU A 478 -34.84 -4.03 -29.27
CA LEU A 478 -33.65 -4.85 -29.05
C LEU A 478 -33.96 -6.15 -28.29
N LYS A 479 -34.77 -6.07 -27.23
CA LYS A 479 -35.18 -7.25 -26.45
C LYS A 479 -36.02 -8.21 -27.29
N LEU A 480 -36.92 -7.69 -28.11
CA LEU A 480 -37.77 -8.48 -28.99
C LEU A 480 -36.93 -9.22 -30.04
N ILE A 481 -36.01 -8.52 -30.73
CA ILE A 481 -35.10 -9.15 -31.71
C ILE A 481 -34.29 -10.27 -31.05
N PHE A 482 -33.73 -10.03 -29.86
CA PHE A 482 -32.99 -11.06 -29.14
C PHE A 482 -33.86 -12.26 -28.75
N SER A 483 -35.13 -12.04 -28.40
CA SER A 483 -36.04 -13.14 -28.04
C SER A 483 -36.40 -14.05 -29.23
N HIS A 484 -36.46 -13.50 -30.45
CA HIS A 484 -36.78 -14.25 -31.65
C HIS A 484 -35.55 -14.91 -32.29
N GLU A 485 -34.39 -14.23 -32.27
CA GLU A 485 -33.21 -14.63 -33.05
C GLU A 485 -32.00 -14.99 -32.20
N GLY A 486 -32.07 -14.77 -30.89
CA GLY A 486 -30.98 -15.00 -29.96
C GLY A 486 -29.73 -14.23 -30.35
N GLN A 487 -28.57 -14.90 -30.30
CA GLN A 487 -27.28 -14.29 -30.61
C GLN A 487 -27.16 -13.87 -32.08
N ARG A 488 -27.83 -14.57 -33.02
CA ARG A 488 -27.76 -14.31 -34.47
C ARG A 488 -28.37 -12.97 -34.88
N GLY A 489 -29.25 -12.40 -34.05
CA GLY A 489 -29.80 -11.07 -34.29
C GLY A 489 -28.74 -9.96 -34.35
N ALA A 490 -27.54 -10.22 -33.82
CA ALA A 490 -26.42 -9.28 -33.83
C ALA A 490 -25.89 -8.92 -35.21
N ASP A 491 -26.15 -9.76 -36.22
CA ASP A 491 -25.73 -9.52 -37.59
C ASP A 491 -26.63 -8.50 -38.31
N ARG A 492 -27.79 -8.15 -37.73
CA ARG A 492 -28.67 -7.13 -38.29
C ARG A 492 -28.05 -5.74 -38.16
N ALA A 493 -27.96 -5.02 -39.28
CA ALA A 493 -27.59 -3.60 -39.29
C ALA A 493 -28.44 -2.76 -38.33
N ARG A 494 -29.74 -3.07 -38.24
CA ARG A 494 -30.68 -2.43 -37.32
C ARG A 494 -30.28 -2.58 -35.85
N VAL A 495 -29.75 -3.74 -35.44
CA VAL A 495 -29.32 -3.94 -34.05
C VAL A 495 -28.11 -3.06 -33.74
N ALA A 496 -27.18 -2.88 -34.68
CA ALA A 496 -26.05 -1.97 -34.50
C ALA A 496 -26.52 -0.50 -34.33
N GLU A 497 -27.43 -0.04 -35.19
CA GLU A 497 -28.04 1.30 -35.10
C GLU A 497 -28.77 1.50 -33.75
N LEU A 498 -29.55 0.51 -33.32
CA LEU A 498 -30.26 0.55 -32.04
C LEU A 498 -29.29 0.56 -30.85
N MET A 499 -28.23 -0.26 -30.88
CA MET A 499 -27.21 -0.30 -29.83
C MET A 499 -26.45 1.03 -29.73
N GLU A 500 -26.18 1.69 -30.85
CA GLU A 500 -25.54 3.01 -30.88
C GLU A 500 -26.47 4.10 -30.34
N THR A 501 -27.70 4.19 -30.88
CA THR A 501 -28.67 5.22 -30.47
C THR A 501 -29.08 5.09 -29.00
N THR A 502 -29.09 3.87 -28.45
CA THR A 502 -29.46 3.63 -27.05
C THR A 502 -28.30 3.69 -26.06
N PHE A 503 -27.08 4.05 -26.51
CA PHE A 503 -25.88 4.10 -25.67
C PHE A 503 -26.08 4.90 -24.37
N GLU A 504 -26.76 6.06 -24.45
CA GLU A 504 -27.07 6.87 -23.27
C GLU A 504 -27.90 6.10 -22.23
N THR A 505 -28.95 5.40 -22.68
CA THR A 505 -29.80 4.60 -21.79
C THR A 505 -29.06 3.39 -21.22
N GLN A 506 -28.19 2.76 -22.01
CA GLN A 506 -27.30 1.69 -21.53
C GLN A 506 -26.41 2.22 -20.40
N ARG A 507 -25.71 3.35 -20.59
CA ARG A 507 -24.84 3.97 -19.56
C ARG A 507 -25.62 4.32 -18.31
N ARG A 508 -26.80 4.95 -18.46
CA ARG A 508 -27.68 5.27 -17.34
C ARG A 508 -28.06 4.01 -16.55
N ASN A 509 -28.45 2.92 -17.22
CA ASN A 509 -28.79 1.68 -16.53
C ASN A 509 -27.58 1.02 -15.86
N ILE A 510 -26.41 0.99 -16.50
CA ILE A 510 -25.17 0.43 -15.93
C ILE A 510 -24.73 1.22 -14.69
N ASN A 511 -24.73 2.55 -14.77
CA ASN A 511 -24.28 3.43 -13.69
C ASN A 511 -25.25 3.46 -12.49
N MET A 512 -26.47 2.96 -12.64
CA MET A 512 -27.40 2.73 -11.52
C MET A 512 -27.01 1.50 -10.67
N LEU A 513 -25.98 0.74 -11.07
CA LEU A 513 -25.48 -0.48 -10.41
C LEU A 513 -26.57 -1.56 -10.20
N PRO A 514 -27.31 -1.97 -11.25
CA PRO A 514 -28.24 -3.08 -11.16
C PRO A 514 -27.50 -4.41 -10.98
N ALA A 515 -28.18 -5.42 -10.44
CA ALA A 515 -27.67 -6.79 -10.48
C ALA A 515 -27.38 -7.22 -11.94
N MET A 516 -26.25 -7.91 -12.19
CA MET A 516 -25.86 -8.25 -13.56
C MET A 516 -26.91 -9.10 -14.30
N GLN A 517 -27.64 -9.96 -13.59
CA GLN A 517 -28.72 -10.75 -14.18
C GLN A 517 -29.88 -9.88 -14.69
N LYS A 518 -30.10 -8.72 -14.08
CA LYS A 518 -31.06 -7.72 -14.58
C LYS A 518 -30.50 -7.03 -15.82
N LEU A 519 -29.21 -6.67 -15.80
CA LEU A 519 -28.55 -6.01 -16.93
C LEU A 519 -28.53 -6.90 -18.19
N ILE A 520 -28.23 -8.20 -18.04
CA ILE A 520 -28.27 -9.19 -19.13
C ILE A 520 -29.67 -9.27 -19.76
N LYS A 521 -30.72 -9.26 -18.93
CA LYS A 521 -32.11 -9.31 -19.43
C LYS A 521 -32.53 -8.02 -20.14
N GLU A 522 -32.01 -6.88 -19.69
CA GLU A 522 -32.36 -5.58 -20.25
C GLU A 522 -31.56 -5.20 -21.50
N TRP A 523 -30.32 -5.69 -21.62
CA TRP A 523 -29.38 -5.37 -22.70
C TRP A 523 -28.63 -6.63 -23.17
N PRO A 524 -29.31 -7.65 -23.70
CA PRO A 524 -28.69 -8.94 -24.00
C PRO A 524 -27.59 -8.83 -25.07
N PHE A 525 -27.76 -7.95 -26.06
CA PHE A 525 -26.74 -7.71 -27.09
C PHE A 525 -25.44 -7.10 -26.53
N LEU A 526 -25.49 -6.35 -25.42
CA LEU A 526 -24.30 -5.77 -24.79
C LEU A 526 -23.30 -6.84 -24.29
N PHE A 527 -23.77 -8.07 -24.08
CA PHE A 527 -22.95 -9.20 -23.62
C PHE A 527 -22.32 -9.98 -24.78
N GLN A 528 -22.45 -9.52 -26.03
CA GLN A 528 -21.76 -10.08 -27.17
C GLN A 528 -20.45 -9.34 -27.45
N LYS A 529 -19.43 -10.07 -27.93
CA LYS A 529 -18.08 -9.53 -28.23
C LYS A 529 -18.14 -8.21 -29.01
N ARG A 530 -18.86 -8.19 -30.14
CA ARG A 530 -18.99 -7.02 -31.02
C ARG A 530 -19.48 -5.78 -30.25
N PHE A 531 -20.68 -5.85 -29.69
CA PHE A 531 -21.29 -4.69 -29.04
C PHE A 531 -20.62 -4.30 -27.72
N LEU A 532 -19.99 -5.24 -27.00
CA LEU A 532 -19.17 -4.92 -25.83
C LEU A 532 -17.96 -4.05 -26.23
N LEU A 533 -17.28 -4.42 -27.31
CA LEU A 533 -16.14 -3.66 -27.83
C LEU A 533 -16.57 -2.34 -28.47
N ASP A 534 -17.70 -2.30 -29.18
CA ASP A 534 -18.28 -1.06 -29.71
C ASP A 534 -18.66 -0.10 -28.57
N HIS A 535 -19.28 -0.62 -27.50
CA HIS A 535 -19.60 0.16 -26.30
C HIS A 535 -18.33 0.69 -25.63
N PHE A 536 -17.27 -0.11 -25.54
CA PHE A 536 -15.96 0.33 -25.05
C PHE A 536 -15.37 1.45 -25.92
N ASN A 537 -15.47 1.32 -27.25
CA ASN A 537 -14.99 2.33 -28.19
C ASN A 537 -15.77 3.64 -28.03
N GLN A 538 -17.11 3.60 -27.98
CA GLN A 538 -17.91 4.80 -27.72
C GLN A 538 -17.59 5.44 -26.36
N LEU A 539 -17.27 4.62 -25.37
CA LEU A 539 -16.93 5.07 -24.03
C LEU A 539 -15.55 5.73 -23.97
N THR A 540 -14.54 5.24 -24.68
CA THR A 540 -13.12 5.61 -24.52
C THR A 540 -12.47 6.25 -25.74
N GLY A 541 -13.09 6.14 -26.92
CA GLY A 541 -12.53 6.51 -28.23
C GLY A 541 -11.46 5.56 -28.75
N ILE A 542 -11.35 4.35 -28.19
CA ILE A 542 -10.30 3.38 -28.52
C ILE A 542 -10.93 2.11 -29.08
N GLU A 543 -10.53 1.75 -30.30
CA GLU A 543 -10.81 0.44 -30.88
C GLU A 543 -9.92 -0.62 -30.22
N LEU A 544 -10.45 -1.27 -29.18
CA LEU A 544 -9.66 -2.05 -28.22
C LEU A 544 -8.97 -3.28 -28.85
N ASP A 545 -9.69 -4.01 -29.69
CA ASP A 545 -9.16 -5.24 -30.33
C ASP A 545 -7.98 -4.90 -31.25
N ALA A 546 -8.17 -3.95 -32.17
CA ALA A 546 -7.12 -3.44 -33.05
C ALA A 546 -5.92 -2.88 -32.25
N ARG A 547 -6.17 -2.08 -31.21
CA ARG A 547 -5.12 -1.50 -30.36
C ARG A 547 -4.28 -2.56 -29.65
N LEU A 548 -4.92 -3.61 -29.13
CA LEU A 548 -4.22 -4.70 -28.46
C LEU A 548 -3.38 -5.50 -29.44
N ARG A 549 -3.91 -5.81 -30.63
CA ARG A 549 -3.15 -6.49 -31.70
C ARG A 549 -1.89 -5.72 -32.10
N GLU A 550 -2.05 -4.44 -32.42
CA GLU A 550 -0.94 -3.53 -32.75
C GLU A 550 0.11 -3.51 -31.62
N SER A 551 -0.35 -3.44 -30.37
CA SER A 551 0.54 -3.40 -29.21
C SER A 551 1.23 -4.73 -28.94
N MET A 552 0.61 -5.87 -29.28
CA MET A 552 1.23 -7.19 -29.13
C MET A 552 2.31 -7.42 -30.19
N GLU A 553 2.07 -6.99 -31.43
CA GLU A 553 3.04 -7.12 -32.51
C GLU A 553 4.29 -6.29 -32.28
N SER A 554 4.14 -5.08 -31.72
CA SER A 554 5.25 -4.16 -31.43
C SER A 554 5.80 -4.37 -30.02
N LYS A 555 5.04 -3.98 -29.00
CA LYS A 555 5.49 -3.95 -27.60
C LYS A 555 5.55 -5.35 -27.00
N GLY A 556 4.59 -6.22 -27.31
CA GLY A 556 4.54 -7.59 -26.77
C GLY A 556 5.82 -8.37 -27.07
N LYS A 557 6.26 -8.37 -28.33
CA LYS A 557 7.54 -9.00 -28.72
C LYS A 557 8.72 -8.47 -27.92
N ARG A 558 8.83 -7.14 -27.79
CA ARG A 558 9.91 -6.50 -27.01
C ARG A 558 9.86 -6.87 -25.53
N VAL A 559 8.67 -6.94 -24.93
CA VAL A 559 8.52 -7.41 -23.55
C VAL A 559 9.10 -8.81 -23.40
N MET A 560 8.80 -9.71 -24.33
CA MET A 560 9.38 -11.06 -24.31
C MET A 560 10.90 -11.04 -24.48
N THR A 561 11.43 -10.30 -25.45
CA THR A 561 12.88 -10.14 -25.66
C THR A 561 13.60 -9.59 -24.43
N PHE A 562 13.02 -8.59 -23.76
CA PHE A 562 13.55 -8.01 -22.52
C PHE A 562 13.68 -9.05 -21.40
N PHE A 563 12.68 -9.91 -21.25
CA PHE A 563 12.73 -10.96 -20.23
C PHE A 563 13.70 -12.08 -20.60
N GLN A 564 13.68 -12.54 -21.86
CA GLN A 564 14.51 -13.63 -22.36
C GLN A 564 16.01 -13.27 -22.41
N SER A 565 16.36 -12.02 -22.72
CA SER A 565 17.75 -11.55 -22.74
C SER A 565 18.40 -11.47 -21.36
N GLN A 566 17.60 -11.45 -20.28
CA GLN A 566 18.07 -11.23 -18.91
C GLN A 566 17.68 -12.37 -17.95
N LEU A 567 17.61 -13.62 -18.41
CA LEU A 567 17.12 -14.78 -17.62
C LEU A 567 17.70 -14.88 -16.20
N LEU A 568 19.00 -14.66 -16.02
CA LEU A 568 19.67 -14.74 -14.72
C LEU A 568 19.25 -13.64 -13.74
N ARG A 569 18.76 -12.50 -14.24
CA ARG A 569 18.27 -11.36 -13.45
C ARG A 569 16.95 -11.69 -12.74
N TRP A 570 16.12 -12.53 -13.35
CA TRP A 570 14.73 -12.72 -12.92
C TRP A 570 14.56 -13.78 -11.84
N GLY A 571 13.47 -13.69 -11.08
CA GLY A 571 13.11 -14.66 -10.03
C GLY A 571 12.77 -16.04 -10.56
N LYS A 572 12.56 -17.01 -9.65
CA LYS A 572 12.21 -18.39 -10.02
C LYS A 572 10.91 -18.43 -10.82
N GLU A 573 9.92 -17.63 -10.44
CA GLU A 573 8.59 -17.57 -11.02
C GLU A 573 8.64 -17.21 -12.51
N VAL A 574 9.29 -16.10 -12.86
CA VAL A 574 9.46 -15.65 -14.26
C VAL A 574 10.24 -16.67 -15.07
N ARG A 575 11.34 -17.22 -14.52
CA ARG A 575 12.14 -18.24 -15.22
C ARG A 575 11.35 -19.52 -15.48
N THR A 576 10.50 -19.95 -14.54
CA THR A 576 9.64 -21.12 -14.73
C THR A 576 8.63 -20.89 -15.85
N VAL A 577 7.97 -19.72 -15.88
CA VAL A 577 7.05 -19.38 -16.97
C VAL A 577 7.77 -19.37 -18.32
N LEU A 578 8.91 -18.69 -18.44
CA LEU A 578 9.69 -18.66 -19.69
C LEU A 578 10.17 -20.05 -20.12
N ALA A 579 10.56 -20.91 -19.18
CA ALA A 579 10.96 -22.29 -19.47
C ALA A 579 9.79 -23.16 -19.95
N ASN A 580 8.58 -22.96 -19.42
CA ASN A 580 7.38 -23.66 -19.88
C ASN A 580 6.96 -23.16 -21.26
N LEU A 581 6.99 -21.85 -21.50
CA LEU A 581 6.73 -21.24 -22.80
C LEU A 581 7.70 -21.74 -23.89
N ALA A 582 8.96 -22.01 -23.55
CA ALA A 582 9.95 -22.54 -24.49
C ALA A 582 9.75 -24.03 -24.83
N LYS A 583 9.02 -24.78 -23.99
CA LYS A 583 8.72 -26.20 -24.22
C LYS A 583 7.48 -26.41 -25.08
N GLU A 584 6.54 -25.48 -25.01
CA GLU A 584 5.30 -25.54 -25.77
C GLU A 584 5.49 -24.89 -27.16
N PRO A 585 5.31 -25.63 -28.26
CA PRO A 585 5.66 -25.16 -29.60
C PRO A 585 4.69 -24.09 -30.14
N GLU A 586 3.44 -24.09 -29.70
CA GLU A 586 2.38 -23.21 -30.21
C GLU A 586 1.65 -22.48 -29.07
N VAL A 587 2.32 -21.49 -28.46
CA VAL A 587 1.67 -20.61 -27.46
C VAL A 587 1.28 -19.28 -28.10
N ASP A 588 0.05 -18.82 -27.84
CA ASP A 588 -0.39 -17.50 -28.27
C ASP A 588 0.55 -16.40 -27.70
N PRO A 589 1.10 -15.50 -28.55
CA PRO A 589 2.05 -14.48 -28.10
C PRO A 589 1.48 -13.54 -27.03
N CYS A 590 0.19 -13.21 -27.11
CA CYS A 590 -0.48 -12.37 -26.13
C CYS A 590 -0.58 -13.10 -24.78
N LEU A 591 -0.91 -14.39 -24.79
CA LEU A 591 -0.94 -15.22 -23.57
C LEU A 591 0.46 -15.29 -22.92
N ALA A 592 1.51 -15.49 -23.72
CA ALA A 592 2.90 -15.53 -23.25
C ALA A 592 3.31 -14.22 -22.54
N VAL A 593 2.96 -13.07 -23.12
CA VAL A 593 3.21 -11.75 -22.52
C VAL A 593 2.46 -11.61 -21.20
N VAL A 594 1.16 -11.95 -21.17
CA VAL A 594 0.34 -11.80 -19.96
C VAL A 594 0.86 -12.69 -18.82
N LEU A 595 1.14 -13.97 -19.09
CA LEU A 595 1.69 -14.90 -18.08
C LEU A 595 3.05 -14.43 -17.54
N THR A 596 3.93 -13.95 -18.43
CA THR A 596 5.24 -13.41 -18.03
C THR A 596 5.08 -12.19 -17.13
N MET A 597 4.15 -11.29 -17.44
CA MET A 597 3.88 -10.10 -16.62
C MET A 597 3.24 -10.45 -15.27
N MET A 598 2.33 -11.42 -15.23
CA MET A 598 1.76 -11.92 -13.96
C MET A 598 2.85 -12.48 -13.06
N ALA A 599 3.74 -13.32 -13.60
CA ALA A 599 4.88 -13.85 -12.86
C ALA A 599 5.82 -12.74 -12.37
N PHE A 600 6.08 -11.71 -13.19
CA PHE A 600 6.89 -10.56 -12.81
C PHE A 600 6.26 -9.75 -11.66
N PHE A 601 4.93 -9.62 -11.64
CA PHE A 601 4.21 -8.92 -10.58
C PHE A 601 3.91 -9.79 -9.34
N HIS A 602 4.30 -11.06 -9.35
CA HIS A 602 3.95 -12.06 -8.34
C HIS A 602 2.43 -12.26 -8.17
N GLU A 603 1.71 -12.20 -9.30
CA GLU A 603 0.28 -12.48 -9.40
C GLU A 603 0.11 -13.92 -9.94
N LYS A 604 -0.87 -14.66 -9.39
CA LYS A 604 -1.12 -16.06 -9.77
C LYS A 604 -2.03 -16.13 -11.00
N GLU A 605 -1.87 -17.18 -11.80
CA GLU A 605 -2.65 -17.41 -13.04
C GLU A 605 -4.17 -17.46 -12.79
N ASP A 606 -4.60 -18.00 -11.64
CA ASP A 606 -6.00 -18.06 -11.19
C ASP A 606 -6.65 -16.69 -10.94
N ALA A 607 -5.86 -15.61 -10.96
CA ALA A 607 -6.34 -14.24 -10.85
C ALA A 607 -7.02 -13.70 -12.11
N LEU A 608 -6.70 -14.26 -13.29
CA LEU A 608 -7.34 -13.92 -14.58
C LEU A 608 -7.94 -15.15 -15.26
N PHE A 609 -7.38 -16.34 -15.03
CA PHE A 609 -7.69 -17.56 -15.77
C PHE A 609 -8.35 -18.62 -14.90
N ILE A 610 -9.28 -19.36 -15.49
CA ILE A 610 -9.83 -20.59 -14.92
C ILE A 610 -9.60 -21.68 -15.95
N LEU A 611 -8.91 -22.76 -15.59
CA LEU A 611 -8.72 -23.90 -16.50
C LEU A 611 -9.92 -24.84 -16.39
N ALA A 612 -10.46 -25.26 -17.52
CA ALA A 612 -11.52 -26.26 -17.60
C ALA A 612 -11.30 -27.20 -18.79
N ASP A 613 -11.95 -28.36 -18.76
CA ASP A 613 -11.85 -29.35 -19.84
C ASP A 613 -12.43 -28.81 -21.16
N LEU A 614 -11.91 -29.27 -22.30
CA LEU A 614 -12.36 -28.86 -23.63
C LEU A 614 -13.86 -29.09 -23.86
N THR A 615 -14.44 -30.10 -23.21
CA THR A 615 -15.86 -30.45 -23.32
C THR A 615 -16.77 -29.64 -22.38
N THR A 616 -16.21 -28.80 -21.52
CA THR A 616 -16.97 -28.01 -20.54
C THR A 616 -17.97 -27.10 -21.26
N THR A 617 -19.27 -27.30 -21.02
CA THR A 617 -20.30 -26.42 -21.57
C THR A 617 -20.50 -25.18 -20.69
N GLN A 618 -21.25 -24.19 -21.19
CA GLN A 618 -21.66 -23.04 -20.36
C GLN A 618 -22.37 -23.49 -19.07
N ALA A 619 -23.29 -24.45 -19.16
CA ALA A 619 -24.04 -24.92 -17.99
C ALA A 619 -23.12 -25.62 -16.97
N ASP A 620 -22.15 -26.39 -17.44
CA ASP A 620 -21.16 -27.04 -16.58
C ASP A 620 -20.26 -26.00 -15.91
N ALA A 621 -19.79 -25.01 -16.66
CA ALA A 621 -18.99 -23.92 -16.12
C ALA A 621 -19.73 -23.14 -15.02
N GLU A 622 -21.01 -22.85 -15.22
CA GLU A 622 -21.83 -22.10 -14.24
C GLU A 622 -22.18 -22.91 -12.97
N THR A 623 -22.23 -24.24 -13.07
CA THR A 623 -22.63 -25.12 -11.96
C THR A 623 -21.44 -25.72 -11.20
N GLN A 624 -20.35 -26.02 -11.90
CA GLN A 624 -19.21 -26.77 -11.35
C GLN A 624 -18.01 -25.89 -11.03
N LEU A 625 -17.81 -24.76 -11.73
CA LEU A 625 -16.67 -23.88 -11.50
C LEU A 625 -17.00 -22.78 -10.47
N SER A 626 -16.02 -22.45 -9.62
CA SER A 626 -16.14 -21.31 -8.71
C SER A 626 -15.88 -19.99 -9.45
N LEU A 627 -16.94 -19.40 -10.01
CA LEU A 627 -16.85 -18.18 -10.82
C LEU A 627 -16.89 -16.90 -9.94
N PRO A 628 -15.83 -16.07 -9.91
CA PRO A 628 -15.79 -14.84 -9.12
C PRO A 628 -16.75 -13.76 -9.61
N ARG A 629 -16.91 -12.70 -8.79
CA ARG A 629 -17.70 -11.52 -9.15
C ARG A 629 -17.06 -10.62 -10.21
N THR A 630 -15.76 -10.74 -10.41
CA THR A 630 -14.99 -9.98 -11.39
C THR A 630 -14.75 -10.81 -12.66
N PRO A 631 -14.57 -10.19 -13.83
CA PRO A 631 -14.33 -10.90 -15.09
C PRO A 631 -13.19 -11.95 -14.99
N ARG A 632 -13.42 -13.14 -15.56
CA ARG A 632 -12.42 -14.23 -15.70
C ARG A 632 -12.51 -14.87 -17.07
N ILE A 633 -11.36 -15.19 -17.66
CA ILE A 633 -11.29 -16.01 -18.87
C ILE A 633 -11.25 -17.47 -18.44
N ILE A 634 -12.20 -18.27 -18.89
CA ILE A 634 -12.14 -19.73 -18.75
C ILE A 634 -11.40 -20.25 -19.97
N LEU A 635 -10.24 -20.86 -19.77
CA LEU A 635 -9.43 -21.49 -20.82
C LEU A 635 -9.79 -22.98 -20.89
N LEU A 636 -10.17 -23.44 -22.08
CA LEU A 636 -10.64 -24.79 -22.33
C LEU A 636 -9.52 -25.64 -22.96
N GLY A 637 -9.01 -26.61 -22.20
CA GLY A 637 -7.95 -27.53 -22.63
C GLY A 637 -7.22 -28.18 -21.46
N ASP A 638 -6.19 -28.98 -21.77
CA ASP A 638 -5.42 -29.74 -20.76
C ASP A 638 -4.53 -28.85 -19.88
N SER A 639 -4.14 -27.69 -20.41
CA SER A 639 -3.33 -26.71 -19.69
C SER A 639 -3.66 -25.29 -20.18
N ILE A 640 -3.25 -24.28 -19.41
CA ILE A 640 -3.39 -22.87 -19.80
C ILE A 640 -2.65 -22.59 -21.12
N LEU A 641 -1.49 -23.21 -21.33
CA LEU A 641 -0.66 -22.98 -22.51
C LEU A 641 -1.19 -23.67 -23.78
N SER A 642 -1.91 -24.78 -23.62
CA SER A 642 -2.45 -25.60 -24.72
C SER A 642 -3.95 -25.40 -24.96
N ALA A 643 -4.58 -24.45 -24.25
CA ALA A 643 -6.00 -24.17 -24.37
C ALA A 643 -6.35 -23.66 -25.78
N LYS A 644 -7.38 -24.28 -26.39
CA LYS A 644 -7.79 -24.01 -27.78
C LYS A 644 -9.00 -23.10 -27.89
N GLN A 645 -9.79 -23.04 -26.82
CA GLN A 645 -11.02 -22.26 -26.75
C GLN A 645 -11.08 -21.53 -25.43
N TRP A 646 -11.92 -20.49 -25.38
CA TRP A 646 -12.12 -19.73 -24.15
C TRP A 646 -13.57 -19.27 -23.99
N MET A 647 -13.95 -19.07 -22.73
CA MET A 647 -15.20 -18.42 -22.34
C MET A 647 -14.91 -17.19 -21.48
N LEU A 648 -15.86 -16.26 -21.40
CA LEU A 648 -15.78 -15.14 -20.45
C LEU A 648 -16.86 -15.25 -19.39
N ALA A 649 -16.43 -15.26 -18.13
CA ALA A 649 -17.30 -15.34 -16.97
C ALA A 649 -17.31 -14.03 -16.17
N LEU A 650 -18.48 -13.67 -15.63
CA LEU A 650 -18.70 -12.51 -14.76
C LEU A 650 -19.90 -12.75 -13.85
N GLU A 651 -19.77 -12.39 -12.57
CA GLU A 651 -20.81 -12.54 -11.54
C GLU A 651 -21.49 -13.92 -11.53
N GLY A 652 -20.68 -14.98 -11.57
CA GLY A 652 -21.19 -16.35 -11.48
C GLY A 652 -21.82 -16.88 -12.77
N LYS A 653 -21.73 -16.15 -13.89
CA LYS A 653 -22.31 -16.53 -15.18
C LYS A 653 -21.30 -16.49 -16.30
N VAL A 654 -21.48 -17.34 -17.30
CA VAL A 654 -20.76 -17.25 -18.57
C VAL A 654 -21.61 -16.47 -19.56
N PHE A 655 -21.02 -15.48 -20.23
CA PHE A 655 -21.78 -14.63 -21.17
C PHE A 655 -21.15 -14.49 -22.54
N ILE A 656 -19.87 -14.85 -22.70
CA ILE A 656 -19.26 -15.11 -24.00
C ILE A 656 -18.89 -16.59 -24.04
N THR A 657 -19.49 -17.32 -24.97
CA THR A 657 -19.24 -18.73 -25.23
C THR A 657 -18.37 -18.91 -26.47
N PRO A 658 -17.70 -20.06 -26.63
CA PRO A 658 -16.92 -20.35 -27.82
C PRO A 658 -17.87 -20.37 -29.03
N THR A 659 -17.63 -19.48 -30.00
CA THR A 659 -18.30 -19.47 -31.31
C THR A 659 -17.25 -19.43 -32.41
N ASN A 660 -17.57 -19.96 -33.58
CA ASN A 660 -16.62 -20.27 -34.67
C ASN A 660 -15.89 -19.07 -35.29
N LEU A 661 -16.06 -17.84 -34.78
CA LEU A 661 -15.38 -16.65 -35.27
C LEU A 661 -14.37 -16.12 -34.24
N GLN A 662 -13.07 -16.32 -34.55
CA GLN A 662 -11.90 -15.72 -33.90
C GLN A 662 -11.79 -15.95 -32.38
N MET A 663 -11.28 -17.13 -32.03
CA MET A 663 -10.96 -17.59 -30.67
C MET A 663 -9.48 -17.36 -30.30
N ASP A 664 -8.83 -16.33 -30.84
CA ASP A 664 -7.47 -16.00 -30.42
C ASP A 664 -7.47 -15.37 -29.01
N PHE A 665 -6.35 -15.48 -28.30
CA PHE A 665 -6.29 -14.99 -26.92
C PHE A 665 -6.31 -13.46 -26.85
N THR A 666 -5.84 -12.77 -27.90
CA THR A 666 -5.94 -11.30 -27.98
C THR A 666 -7.40 -10.83 -27.92
N SER A 667 -8.31 -11.51 -28.62
CA SER A 667 -9.75 -11.25 -28.51
C SER A 667 -10.27 -11.50 -27.10
N ALA A 668 -9.84 -12.58 -26.44
CA ALA A 668 -10.21 -12.91 -25.07
C ALA A 668 -9.80 -11.80 -24.09
N LEU A 669 -8.57 -11.30 -24.25
CA LEU A 669 -8.03 -10.22 -23.45
C LEU A 669 -8.80 -8.90 -23.69
N ALA A 670 -9.18 -8.61 -24.94
CA ALA A 670 -9.97 -7.44 -25.29
C ALA A 670 -11.33 -7.45 -24.58
N VAL A 671 -12.07 -8.56 -24.63
CA VAL A 671 -13.38 -8.63 -23.96
C VAL A 671 -13.27 -8.65 -22.43
N LEU A 672 -12.25 -9.30 -21.86
CA LEU A 672 -11.97 -9.27 -20.42
C LEU A 672 -11.69 -7.85 -19.95
N PHE A 673 -10.76 -7.17 -20.61
CA PHE A 673 -10.37 -5.80 -20.26
C PHE A 673 -11.52 -4.81 -20.51
N GLY A 674 -12.21 -4.94 -21.65
CA GLY A 674 -13.35 -4.11 -22.03
C GLY A 674 -14.51 -4.21 -21.04
N SER A 675 -14.76 -5.40 -20.48
CA SER A 675 -15.82 -5.64 -19.49
C SER A 675 -15.68 -4.75 -18.25
N HIS A 676 -14.46 -4.47 -17.78
CA HIS A 676 -14.25 -3.58 -16.65
C HIS A 676 -14.78 -2.16 -16.93
N TYR A 677 -14.65 -1.68 -18.16
CA TYR A 677 -15.09 -0.35 -18.58
C TYR A 677 -16.57 -0.33 -18.97
N ALA A 678 -16.99 -1.27 -19.82
CA ALA A 678 -18.38 -1.40 -20.25
C ALA A 678 -19.32 -1.53 -19.05
N PHE A 679 -19.01 -2.37 -18.06
CA PHE A 679 -19.90 -2.65 -16.93
C PHE A 679 -19.58 -1.88 -15.64
N ASN A 680 -18.66 -0.90 -15.68
CA ASN A 680 -18.20 -0.17 -14.49
C ASN A 680 -17.69 -1.07 -13.34
N ILE A 681 -16.85 -2.05 -13.66
CA ILE A 681 -16.33 -3.02 -12.68
C ILE A 681 -14.89 -2.66 -12.31
N GLU A 682 -14.60 -2.60 -11.02
CA GLU A 682 -13.24 -2.39 -10.50
C GLU A 682 -12.30 -3.54 -10.91
N TYR A 683 -11.00 -3.25 -10.95
CA TYR A 683 -9.99 -4.30 -11.13
C TYR A 683 -9.89 -5.18 -9.89
N GLN A 684 -9.84 -6.50 -10.11
CA GLN A 684 -9.63 -7.46 -9.04
C GLN A 684 -8.26 -7.24 -8.37
N PRO A 685 -8.17 -7.29 -7.03
CA PRO A 685 -6.90 -7.09 -6.31
C PRO A 685 -5.80 -8.10 -6.70
N GLU A 686 -6.19 -9.31 -7.08
CA GLU A 686 -5.30 -10.43 -7.38
C GLU A 686 -4.53 -10.24 -8.70
N ALA A 687 -5.06 -9.43 -9.63
CA ALA A 687 -4.44 -9.13 -10.94
C ALA A 687 -4.26 -7.62 -11.17
N ALA A 688 -4.28 -6.82 -10.11
CA ALA A 688 -4.35 -5.36 -10.19
C ALA A 688 -3.12 -4.71 -10.87
N SER A 689 -1.95 -5.36 -10.83
CA SER A 689 -0.74 -4.86 -11.48
C SER A 689 -0.73 -5.23 -12.95
N THR A 690 -1.13 -6.45 -13.29
CA THR A 690 -1.26 -6.90 -14.68
C THR A 690 -2.31 -6.08 -15.43
N LEU A 691 -3.48 -5.82 -14.83
CA LEU A 691 -4.52 -4.98 -15.45
C LEU A 691 -4.10 -3.51 -15.59
N ASP A 692 -3.36 -2.95 -14.63
CA ASP A 692 -2.82 -1.58 -14.72
C ASP A 692 -1.69 -1.49 -15.77
N PHE A 693 -0.92 -2.58 -15.97
CA PHE A 693 0.04 -2.70 -17.07
C PHE A 693 -0.69 -2.73 -18.43
N ILE A 694 -1.68 -3.61 -18.60
CA ILE A 694 -2.47 -3.69 -19.85
C ILE A 694 -3.07 -2.33 -20.17
N GLN A 695 -3.71 -1.71 -19.19
CA GLN A 695 -4.35 -0.41 -19.34
C GLN A 695 -3.39 0.67 -19.86
N ARG A 696 -2.22 0.82 -19.22
CA ARG A 696 -1.34 1.97 -19.44
C ARG A 696 -0.32 1.76 -20.54
N PHE A 697 0.17 0.53 -20.66
CA PHE A 697 1.27 0.19 -21.56
C PHE A 697 0.75 -0.33 -22.90
N LEU A 698 -0.28 -1.18 -22.89
CA LEU A 698 -0.84 -1.77 -24.11
C LEU A 698 -1.97 -0.91 -24.67
N VAL A 699 -3.02 -0.67 -23.89
CA VAL A 699 -4.21 0.09 -24.33
C VAL A 699 -3.97 1.61 -24.34
N ARG A 700 -2.99 2.08 -23.59
CA ARG A 700 -2.58 3.50 -23.47
C ARG A 700 -3.62 4.41 -22.77
N ILE A 701 -4.50 3.85 -21.93
CA ILE A 701 -5.42 4.61 -21.06
C ILE A 701 -4.68 5.06 -19.79
N ASN A 702 -4.55 6.37 -19.61
CA ASN A 702 -3.45 6.95 -18.84
C ASN A 702 -3.80 8.07 -17.82
N PRO A 703 -4.86 7.96 -17.01
CA PRO A 703 -5.27 9.03 -16.09
C PRO A 703 -4.57 8.97 -14.71
N GLU A 704 -4.96 9.90 -13.83
CA GLU A 704 -4.28 10.23 -12.57
C GLU A 704 -4.39 9.20 -11.43
N PHE A 705 -5.31 8.23 -11.50
CA PHE A 705 -5.50 7.22 -10.44
C PHE A 705 -5.52 5.80 -11.05
N SER A 706 -5.79 4.75 -10.29
CA SER A 706 -5.96 3.38 -10.82
C SER A 706 -7.41 2.92 -10.55
N LYS A 707 -7.98 2.10 -11.44
CA LYS A 707 -9.33 1.52 -11.30
C LYS A 707 -9.42 0.44 -10.21
N CYS A 708 -8.30 0.09 -9.57
CA CYS A 708 -8.26 -0.71 -8.36
C CYS A 708 -8.29 0.21 -7.11
N THR A 709 -9.38 0.19 -6.35
CA THR A 709 -9.54 0.96 -5.11
C THR A 709 -9.04 0.19 -3.87
N ALA A 710 -9.09 -1.14 -3.93
CA ALA A 710 -8.69 -2.04 -2.85
C ALA A 710 -7.28 -2.62 -3.07
N LYS A 711 -6.22 -1.87 -2.73
CA LYS A 711 -4.88 -2.46 -2.56
C LYS A 711 -4.63 -2.80 -1.10
N PHE A 712 -5.20 -3.91 -0.65
CA PHE A 712 -4.74 -4.59 0.56
C PHE A 712 -3.57 -5.48 0.16
N GLN A 713 -2.37 -5.17 0.65
CA GLN A 713 -1.23 -6.07 0.53
C GLN A 713 -0.84 -6.58 1.91
N THR A 714 -0.55 -7.87 1.99
CA THR A 714 0.11 -8.46 3.16
C THR A 714 1.52 -7.91 3.23
N SER A 715 1.77 -7.06 4.22
CA SER A 715 3.09 -6.49 4.43
C SER A 715 4.10 -7.61 4.68
N LYS A 716 5.10 -7.74 3.79
CA LYS A 716 6.22 -8.72 3.90
C LYS A 716 6.98 -8.62 5.24
N LYS A 717 6.78 -7.54 6.00
CA LYS A 717 7.46 -7.28 7.29
C LYS A 717 6.60 -7.59 8.51
N THR A 718 5.28 -7.63 8.37
CA THR A 718 4.34 -7.78 9.51
C THR A 718 3.30 -8.87 9.30
N ASN A 719 3.23 -9.47 8.11
CA ASN A 719 2.16 -10.39 7.70
C ASN A 719 0.73 -9.89 7.94
N LYS A 720 0.55 -8.57 8.13
CA LYS A 720 -0.75 -7.91 8.28
C LYS A 720 -1.18 -7.34 6.93
N MET A 721 -2.46 -7.46 6.58
CA MET A 721 -3.06 -6.72 5.47
C MET A 721 -2.98 -5.22 5.77
N VAL A 722 -2.40 -4.45 4.85
CA VAL A 722 -2.32 -2.99 4.94
C VAL A 722 -2.96 -2.40 3.69
N GLN A 723 -3.89 -1.46 3.89
CA GLN A 723 -4.45 -0.65 2.81
C GLN A 723 -3.41 0.41 2.40
N ARG A 724 -2.87 0.34 1.19
CA ARG A 724 -1.99 1.41 0.67
C ARG A 724 -2.82 2.61 0.21
N LYS A 725 -2.25 3.82 0.36
CA LYS A 725 -2.77 5.03 -0.29
C LYS A 725 -2.79 4.81 -1.81
N GLN A 726 -3.88 5.21 -2.48
CA GLN A 726 -3.94 5.25 -3.95
C GLN A 726 -2.80 6.13 -4.47
N VAL A 727 -1.84 5.50 -5.16
CA VAL A 727 -0.78 6.17 -5.93
C VAL A 727 -1.26 6.24 -7.38
N SER A 728 -0.92 7.31 -8.10
CA SER A 728 -1.38 7.55 -9.47
C SER A 728 -0.95 6.51 -10.49
N LEU A 729 0.13 5.77 -10.22
CA LEU A 729 0.63 4.63 -11.00
C LEU A 729 1.03 3.51 -10.03
N ASN A 730 0.73 2.24 -10.36
CA ASN A 730 1.18 1.11 -9.54
C ASN A 730 2.73 1.10 -9.45
N PRO A 731 3.35 1.08 -8.26
CA PRO A 731 4.80 1.08 -8.11
C PRO A 731 5.51 -0.05 -8.85
N HIS A 732 4.88 -1.22 -8.99
CA HIS A 732 5.42 -2.35 -9.74
C HIS A 732 5.42 -2.09 -11.25
N VAL A 733 4.32 -1.55 -11.77
CA VAL A 733 4.21 -1.12 -13.18
C VAL A 733 5.19 0.02 -13.47
N ALA A 734 5.34 0.97 -12.54
CA ALA A 734 6.33 2.06 -12.66
C ALA A 734 7.76 1.54 -12.69
N ALA A 735 8.08 0.53 -11.88
CA ALA A 735 9.39 -0.10 -11.87
C ALA A 735 9.66 -0.86 -13.17
N PHE A 736 8.69 -1.64 -13.65
CA PHE A 736 8.76 -2.29 -14.95
C PHE A 736 9.04 -1.30 -16.07
N ILE A 737 8.20 -0.25 -16.20
CA ILE A 737 8.33 0.74 -17.26
C ILE A 737 9.72 1.38 -17.24
N ARG A 738 10.21 1.79 -16.06
CA ARG A 738 11.55 2.38 -15.94
C ARG A 738 12.62 1.39 -16.43
N ASP A 739 12.64 0.18 -15.89
CA ASP A 739 13.66 -0.82 -16.21
C ASP A 739 13.59 -1.25 -17.69
N PHE A 740 12.40 -1.27 -18.29
CA PHE A 740 12.17 -1.54 -19.71
C PHE A 740 12.64 -0.39 -20.60
N THR A 741 12.41 0.87 -20.20
CA THR A 741 12.87 2.06 -20.95
C THR A 741 14.37 2.30 -20.83
N GLU A 742 14.99 1.85 -19.74
CA GLU A 742 16.44 1.95 -19.50
C GLU A 742 17.21 0.74 -20.09
N PHE A 743 16.50 -0.24 -20.66
CA PHE A 743 17.13 -1.39 -21.30
C PHE A 743 17.87 -0.96 -22.56
N ASP A 744 19.10 -1.43 -22.70
CA ASP A 744 19.93 -1.15 -23.87
C ASP A 744 19.55 -2.08 -25.02
N TRP A 745 18.76 -1.54 -25.94
CA TRP A 745 18.30 -2.24 -27.15
C TRP A 745 19.37 -2.33 -28.24
N GLN A 746 20.56 -1.72 -28.08
CA GLN A 746 21.58 -1.70 -29.13
C GLN A 746 22.32 -3.04 -29.33
N ASN A 747 22.09 -4.02 -28.44
CA ASN A 747 22.75 -5.33 -28.47
C ASN A 747 21.82 -6.50 -28.84
N PHE A 748 20.60 -6.25 -29.36
CA PHE A 748 19.57 -7.28 -29.60
C PHE A 748 18.74 -7.09 -30.85
#